data_AF-A0A673IJ06-F1
#
_entry.id   AF-A0A673IJ06-F1
#
_cell.length_a   1.000
_cell.length_b   1.000
_cell.length_c   1.000
_cell.angle_alpha   90.00
_cell.angle_beta   90.00
_cell.angle_gamma   90.00
#
_symmetry.space_group_name_H-M   'P 1'
#
loop_
_entity.id
_entity.type
_entity.pdbx_description
1 polymer ?
#
loop_
_entity_poly.entity_id
_entity_poly.type
_entity_poly.pdbx_seq_one_letter_code
_entity_poly.pdbx_strand_id
1 'polypeptide(L)'
;MIPCSGNILTLPHTHTCCRRRVVVFPVCATCFNNVVSVIHRLTGPSGYLSDGPGNYKYKTKCTWLIEGQPNSILRLRFEHFATECSWDHLYVYDGDSIYSPILAAFSGLIVPESYSNETVPEVVAQSGFALLHFFSDAAYNLTGFNVSYRLNMCPNNCSDRGECRVGNSSDSVQCECEVGWKGEACDVPYCSSDCGSPLRGRCDSAAKRCQCKPGWQGLDCSITVPANVSFWTREEYSGHGLVRASHKAVVHEDVMWVIGGHMFNYTHYQMVTAFNISSQSWMSLNRSVNSVTGRYGHSLSLHEDQIYMYGGKIDSTGNVTSELWVFHTWNQSWVLLNPRAKEQYAVVGHSAHTVQLHPDRSEPVILVVFGHCPLYGYISQVQQYNIVKNTWSVLETRGALVQGGYGHSSVYDPQTRSIYIHGGYKAFSANKYGLAGDLYRYDVDKRMWLILRDSGFFRYLHTAVIVDGNMLVFGGNTHNDTSMSHGAKCFSSDFITYSIACDEWIVLPHPDLHHDVNRFGHSAVYHNGVMYVYGGFNSLMLSDVLRFTPASCAAFSEQLECVTAVPGVKCVWNSTTSTCMSWDTAAPHDTESLRNTCSPRGGKFLFQINSVLFELSMHQRIKKIIICTKMSGSTSIFNIIITLTTQKKVQFVLKEMHNRSLQSKAVITPWVGLRKINVSYWCWEDMSPFTNSTLQWLPGEPSDAGFCGFLAEPTFNGLKAATCVNSVNGSLCERPTNHSVKQCRTPCALRSSCSECTSGSSECMWCSNTRQCVDSNAYVASFPYGQCMEWYTMNSSENCSGYKTCGHCLDQPGCGWCTDPSNTGRGQCIEGSYRGPIQTLFHAPSSSGPSLIPAPQPMLNVSLCPLEGSYNWSFIQCPACQCNGHSSCVNESVCERCEDLTTGKQCESCISGYYGDPTNGGSCQSCKCNGHASMCNSNNGKCFCTTKVCAHTLFTFSLSQEDDRYYTAINFVATPDEQNRDLDMFINASKNFNLNITWATTAGTQAGEEIPIVSRSNIKEFKDSFSNEKFDFRSNANITFYVYVSNFTWPVKIQIAFSQHSNFMDLVQFFVTFFSCFLSLLLVAAVVWKIKQSCWASRRREVSAVAFPLLPSVPKPIALEPCFGNKAAVLSIFVRLPRGPGGIPPPGQSGGSAIASALVDVSQQMCLGYKEKSGGLRSRKQQPLAQPATCI
;
A
#
# COMPACT_ATOMS: atom_id res chain seq x y z
N MET A 1 -21.10 25.02 -6.42
CA MET A 1 -19.91 24.79 -7.26
C MET A 1 -19.81 25.90 -8.28
N ILE A 2 -18.76 26.72 -8.21
CA ILE A 2 -18.37 27.62 -9.32
C ILE A 2 -17.15 26.95 -9.96
N PRO A 3 -17.16 26.63 -11.26
CA PRO A 3 -15.95 26.11 -11.90
C PRO A 3 -14.88 27.21 -11.93
N CYS A 4 -13.62 26.89 -11.65
CA CYS A 4 -12.50 27.83 -11.86
C CYS A 4 -12.25 28.00 -13.37
N SER A 5 -13.14 28.74 -14.04
CA SER A 5 -12.98 29.14 -15.43
C SER A 5 -11.94 30.24 -15.52
N GLY A 6 -10.69 29.87 -15.82
CA GLY A 6 -9.66 30.84 -16.17
C GLY A 6 -10.07 31.61 -17.42
N ASN A 7 -10.46 32.87 -17.26
CA ASN A 7 -10.47 33.89 -18.31
C ASN A 7 -10.59 35.29 -17.68
N ILE A 8 -9.60 36.14 -17.95
CA ILE A 8 -9.67 37.57 -17.63
C ILE A 8 -10.64 38.20 -18.64
N LEU A 9 -11.89 38.42 -18.24
CA LEU A 9 -12.86 39.20 -18.99
C LEU A 9 -12.81 40.67 -18.56
N THR A 10 -11.97 41.45 -19.23
CA THR A 10 -12.08 42.92 -19.22
C THR A 10 -13.27 43.32 -20.08
N LEU A 11 -14.28 43.96 -19.48
CA LEU A 11 -15.37 44.64 -20.18
C LEU A 11 -15.32 46.15 -19.86
N PRO A 12 -15.54 47.03 -20.87
CA PRO A 12 -15.34 48.47 -20.71
C PRO A 12 -16.50 49.17 -19.99
N HIS A 13 -16.19 50.32 -19.41
CA HIS A 13 -17.11 51.15 -18.63
C HIS A 13 -18.34 51.62 -19.40
N THR A 14 -19.51 51.55 -18.76
CA THR A 14 -20.59 52.55 -18.88
C THR A 14 -21.18 52.85 -17.49
N HIS A 15 -21.66 54.09 -17.30
CA HIS A 15 -22.05 54.62 -15.99
C HIS A 15 -23.48 54.23 -15.57
N THR A 16 -23.66 53.74 -14.34
CA THR A 16 -24.80 54.14 -13.48
C THR A 16 -24.57 53.78 -12.00
N CYS A 17 -25.28 54.45 -11.10
CA CYS A 17 -25.01 54.44 -9.66
C CYS A 17 -25.60 53.21 -8.95
N CYS A 18 -24.75 52.40 -8.31
CA CYS A 18 -25.15 51.36 -7.36
C CYS A 18 -24.09 51.23 -6.24
N ARG A 19 -24.52 50.96 -5.00
CA ARG A 19 -23.61 50.76 -3.86
C ARG A 19 -22.60 49.66 -4.16
N ARG A 20 -21.29 49.98 -4.11
CA ARG A 20 -20.22 48.98 -4.21
C ARG A 20 -20.24 48.05 -2.98
N ARG A 21 -20.96 46.92 -3.07
CA ARG A 21 -20.48 45.70 -2.41
C ARG A 21 -19.25 45.25 -3.18
N VAL A 22 -18.07 45.36 -2.57
CA VAL A 22 -16.85 44.76 -3.11
C VAL A 22 -16.98 43.25 -2.94
N VAL A 23 -17.45 42.57 -3.99
CA VAL A 23 -17.40 41.11 -4.04
C VAL A 23 -15.95 40.73 -4.35
N VAL A 24 -15.17 40.47 -3.30
CA VAL A 24 -13.84 39.87 -3.44
C VAL A 24 -14.06 38.43 -3.91
N PHE A 25 -13.63 38.12 -5.14
CA PHE A 25 -13.64 36.75 -5.63
C PHE A 25 -12.55 35.94 -4.89
N PRO A 26 -12.85 34.72 -4.40
CA PRO A 26 -11.86 33.85 -3.78
C PRO A 26 -10.73 33.53 -4.75
N VAL A 27 -9.48 33.54 -4.27
CA VAL A 27 -8.32 33.18 -5.10
C VAL A 27 -8.29 31.66 -5.31
N CYS A 28 -8.25 31.18 -6.55
CA CYS A 28 -8.19 29.74 -6.90
C CYS A 28 -6.79 29.39 -7.43
N ALA A 29 -6.13 28.38 -6.86
CA ALA A 29 -4.87 27.83 -7.36
C ALA A 29 -4.99 26.32 -7.62
N THR A 30 -4.59 25.88 -8.81
CA THR A 30 -4.68 24.48 -9.27
C THR A 30 -3.34 24.00 -9.84
N CYS A 31 -2.95 22.76 -9.52
CA CYS A 31 -1.67 22.18 -9.94
C CYS A 31 -1.74 21.53 -11.34
N PHE A 32 -2.11 22.31 -12.36
CA PHE A 32 -2.32 21.80 -13.72
C PHE A 32 -1.09 21.99 -14.64
N ASN A 33 -0.93 21.08 -15.62
CA ASN A 33 -0.01 21.13 -16.79
C ASN A 33 1.44 20.59 -16.74
N ASN A 34 1.91 19.85 -15.73
CA ASN A 34 3.35 19.40 -15.67
C ASN A 34 4.34 20.58 -15.81
N VAL A 35 3.93 21.79 -15.47
CA VAL A 35 4.80 22.96 -15.49
C VAL A 35 5.75 22.80 -14.30
N VAL A 36 7.04 23.06 -14.55
CA VAL A 36 8.13 23.15 -13.55
C VAL A 36 7.60 23.74 -12.25
N SER A 37 7.95 23.12 -11.12
CA SER A 37 7.28 23.31 -9.83
C SER A 37 7.43 24.76 -9.35
N VAL A 38 6.39 25.57 -9.53
CA VAL A 38 6.34 26.95 -9.03
C VAL A 38 5.55 26.97 -7.72
N ILE A 39 6.09 27.63 -6.69
CA ILE A 39 5.34 27.86 -5.45
C ILE A 39 4.17 28.81 -5.77
N HIS A 40 2.93 28.36 -5.56
CA HIS A 40 1.75 29.18 -5.78
C HIS A 40 1.50 30.10 -4.59
N ARG A 41 1.83 31.39 -4.72
CA ARG A 41 1.58 32.42 -3.70
C ARG A 41 0.11 32.86 -3.68
N LEU A 42 -0.49 32.90 -2.49
CA LEU A 42 -1.89 33.24 -2.24
C LEU A 42 -1.98 34.33 -1.16
N THR A 43 -2.47 35.51 -1.51
CA THR A 43 -2.49 36.72 -0.64
C THR A 43 -3.89 37.27 -0.33
N GLY A 44 -4.94 36.53 -0.72
CA GLY A 44 -6.33 36.94 -0.47
C GLY A 44 -6.76 36.68 0.98
N PRO A 45 -7.82 37.35 1.49
CA PRO A 45 -8.39 37.04 2.81
C PRO A 45 -9.04 35.64 2.86
N SER A 46 -9.35 35.07 1.69
CA SER A 46 -9.85 33.71 1.52
C SER A 46 -9.63 33.19 0.09
N GLY A 47 -9.61 31.87 -0.07
CA GLY A 47 -9.43 31.22 -1.37
C GLY A 47 -9.56 29.70 -1.30
N TYR A 48 -9.22 29.06 -2.42
CA TYR A 48 -9.30 27.61 -2.63
C TYR A 48 -8.02 27.07 -3.30
N LEU A 49 -7.59 25.88 -2.88
CA LEU A 49 -6.44 25.14 -3.40
C LEU A 49 -6.89 23.73 -3.82
N SER A 50 -6.41 23.23 -4.95
CA SER A 50 -6.69 21.87 -5.41
C SER A 50 -5.55 21.34 -6.29
N ASP A 51 -5.39 20.02 -6.35
CA ASP A 51 -4.53 19.35 -7.33
C ASP A 51 -5.00 19.59 -8.78
N GLY A 52 -6.32 19.70 -9.02
CA GLY A 52 -6.89 20.04 -10.32
C GLY A 52 -8.19 19.29 -10.63
N PRO A 53 -8.74 19.44 -11.86
CA PRO A 53 -9.90 18.67 -12.30
C PRO A 53 -9.53 17.23 -12.65
N GLY A 54 -10.25 16.26 -12.07
CA GLY A 54 -10.14 14.83 -12.36
C GLY A 54 -9.49 14.06 -11.22
N ASN A 55 -8.62 13.11 -11.56
CA ASN A 55 -7.68 12.51 -10.61
C ASN A 55 -6.34 13.24 -10.70
N TYR A 56 -5.61 13.37 -9.59
CA TYR A 56 -4.25 13.93 -9.60
C TYR A 56 -3.30 13.10 -10.48
N LYS A 57 -2.18 13.67 -10.90
CA LYS A 57 -1.19 12.96 -11.71
C LYS A 57 -0.19 12.19 -10.85
N TYR A 58 0.32 11.09 -11.39
CA TYR A 58 1.48 10.37 -10.86
C TYR A 58 2.72 11.27 -10.81
N LYS A 59 3.58 11.09 -9.79
CA LYS A 59 4.85 11.82 -9.57
C LYS A 59 4.67 13.34 -9.51
N THR A 60 3.58 13.79 -8.90
CA THR A 60 3.25 15.21 -8.80
C THR A 60 3.89 15.82 -7.56
N LYS A 61 4.52 16.99 -7.75
CA LYS A 61 4.96 17.87 -6.67
C LYS A 61 4.27 19.22 -6.82
N CYS A 62 3.56 19.66 -5.79
CA CYS A 62 2.89 20.95 -5.76
C CYS A 62 3.15 21.65 -4.45
N THR A 63 3.45 22.95 -4.48
CA THR A 63 3.68 23.73 -3.26
C THR A 63 2.89 25.04 -3.34
N TRP A 64 2.19 25.38 -2.26
CA TRP A 64 1.43 26.62 -2.13
C TRP A 64 1.90 27.36 -0.89
N LEU A 65 2.03 28.68 -1.00
CA LEU A 65 2.31 29.57 0.12
C LEU A 65 1.13 30.52 0.31
N ILE A 66 0.43 30.38 1.43
CA ILE A 66 -0.62 31.30 1.84
C ILE A 66 0.00 32.35 2.78
N GLU A 67 -0.21 33.61 2.42
CA GLU A 67 0.30 34.79 3.14
C GLU A 67 -0.87 35.60 3.67
N GLY A 68 -1.00 35.60 4.99
CA GLY A 68 -1.87 36.49 5.74
C GLY A 68 -1.11 37.70 6.30
N GLN A 69 -1.73 38.37 7.26
CA GLN A 69 -1.05 39.39 8.07
C GLN A 69 -0.27 38.70 9.20
N PRO A 70 0.87 39.26 9.65
CA PRO A 70 1.54 38.76 10.86
C PRO A 70 0.55 38.67 12.03
N ASN A 71 0.62 37.57 12.79
CA ASN A 71 -0.29 37.23 13.91
C ASN A 71 -1.77 36.97 13.52
N SER A 72 -2.10 36.89 12.24
CA SER A 72 -3.45 36.44 11.82
C SER A 72 -3.61 34.92 11.94
N ILE A 73 -4.80 34.47 12.33
CA ILE A 73 -5.17 33.07 12.35
C ILE A 73 -5.64 32.66 10.95
N LEU A 74 -4.92 31.74 10.32
CA LEU A 74 -5.31 31.13 9.06
C LEU A 74 -5.96 29.77 9.34
N ARG A 75 -7.24 29.63 8.99
CA ARG A 75 -7.97 28.36 9.08
C ARG A 75 -8.07 27.71 7.70
N LEU A 76 -7.73 26.42 7.64
CA LEU A 76 -7.74 25.56 6.46
C LEU A 76 -8.83 24.49 6.65
N ARG A 77 -9.81 24.45 5.74
CA ARG A 77 -10.93 23.51 5.76
C ARG A 77 -10.92 22.67 4.50
N PHE A 78 -10.88 21.36 4.68
CA PHE A 78 -10.85 20.39 3.61
C PHE A 78 -12.29 20.05 3.21
N GLU A 79 -12.67 20.34 1.96
CA GLU A 79 -14.02 20.06 1.46
C GLU A 79 -14.09 18.67 0.80
N HIS A 80 -12.94 18.16 0.34
CA HIS A 80 -12.75 16.81 -0.21
C HIS A 80 -11.27 16.40 -0.06
N PHE A 81 -10.99 15.15 0.28
CA PHE A 81 -9.63 14.60 0.31
C PHE A 81 -9.61 13.09 0.04
N ALA A 82 -8.93 12.68 -1.03
CA ALA A 82 -8.75 11.28 -1.44
C ALA A 82 -7.39 11.09 -2.17
N THR A 83 -6.39 10.61 -1.45
CA THR A 83 -5.05 10.24 -1.98
C THR A 83 -4.70 8.79 -1.66
N GLU A 84 -3.64 8.22 -2.26
CA GLU A 84 -3.18 6.87 -1.90
C GLU A 84 -2.68 6.85 -0.45
N CYS A 85 -3.24 5.95 0.36
CA CYS A 85 -2.99 5.89 1.79
C CYS A 85 -1.55 5.43 2.11
N SER A 86 -0.86 6.20 2.96
CA SER A 86 0.52 5.94 3.42
C SER A 86 1.61 6.11 2.34
N TRP A 87 1.24 6.53 1.13
CA TRP A 87 2.19 6.80 0.04
C TRP A 87 2.11 8.27 -0.39
N ASP A 88 0.91 8.75 -0.71
CA ASP A 88 0.68 10.13 -1.17
C ASP A 88 0.26 11.03 -0.01
N HIS A 89 0.98 12.15 0.15
CA HIS A 89 0.89 13.01 1.33
C HIS A 89 0.73 14.49 0.97
N LEU A 90 -0.17 15.17 1.66
CA LEU A 90 -0.27 16.63 1.70
C LEU A 90 0.15 17.13 3.09
N TYR A 91 1.27 17.83 3.13
CA TYR A 91 1.84 18.44 4.33
C TYR A 91 1.32 19.87 4.51
N VAL A 92 1.10 20.27 5.76
CA VAL A 92 0.72 21.64 6.15
C VAL A 92 1.69 22.14 7.22
N TYR A 93 2.33 23.28 6.99
CA TYR A 93 3.30 23.91 7.89
C TYR A 93 2.80 25.28 8.36
N ASP A 94 3.01 25.62 9.65
CA ASP A 94 2.71 26.92 10.23
C ASP A 94 3.87 27.90 9.98
N GLY A 95 3.97 28.41 8.76
CA GLY A 95 5.00 29.35 8.37
C GLY A 95 5.23 29.44 6.87
N ASP A 96 6.43 29.88 6.49
CA ASP A 96 6.78 30.32 5.14
C ASP A 96 7.64 29.31 4.34
N SER A 97 7.88 28.13 4.91
CA SER A 97 8.75 27.07 4.35
C SER A 97 8.57 25.72 5.05
N ILE A 98 9.13 24.66 4.48
CA ILE A 98 9.19 23.31 5.09
C ILE A 98 10.01 23.24 6.39
N TYR A 99 10.76 24.30 6.71
CA TYR A 99 11.52 24.45 7.96
C TYR A 99 10.66 24.97 9.12
N SER A 100 9.43 25.41 8.83
CA SER A 100 8.46 25.84 9.83
C SER A 100 7.80 24.63 10.53
N PRO A 101 7.15 24.78 11.70
CA PRO A 101 6.52 23.66 12.37
C PRO A 101 5.42 23.01 11.51
N ILE A 102 5.49 21.69 11.33
CA ILE A 102 4.43 20.92 10.68
C ILE A 102 3.19 20.83 11.60
N LEU A 103 2.02 21.06 11.03
CA LEU A 103 0.71 20.98 11.68
C LEU A 103 0.00 19.66 11.37
N ALA A 104 0.04 19.24 10.10
CA ALA A 104 -0.70 18.09 9.58
C ALA A 104 0.06 17.37 8.47
N ALA A 105 -0.18 16.06 8.35
CA ALA A 105 0.24 15.24 7.21
C ALA A 105 -0.95 14.38 6.77
N PHE A 106 -1.67 14.84 5.74
CA PHE A 106 -2.88 14.20 5.24
C PHE A 106 -2.55 13.12 4.21
N SER A 107 -3.17 11.95 4.33
CA SER A 107 -3.05 10.83 3.38
C SER A 107 -4.30 9.94 3.44
N GLY A 108 -4.61 9.29 2.32
CA GLY A 108 -5.75 8.39 2.20
C GLY A 108 -7.07 9.08 1.86
N LEU A 109 -8.17 8.39 2.12
CA LEU A 109 -9.53 8.89 2.02
C LEU A 109 -9.98 9.51 3.35
N ILE A 110 -10.42 10.78 3.32
CA ILE A 110 -11.02 11.45 4.47
C ILE A 110 -12.42 11.90 4.09
N VAL A 111 -13.39 11.06 4.46
CA VAL A 111 -14.81 11.25 4.21
C VAL A 111 -15.54 11.06 5.55
N PRO A 112 -16.43 11.97 5.96
CA PRO A 112 -17.25 11.78 7.15
C PRO A 112 -18.04 10.47 7.07
N GLU A 113 -17.95 9.63 8.10
CA GLU A 113 -18.67 8.34 8.12
C GLU A 113 -20.19 8.51 8.30
N SER A 114 -20.58 9.61 8.95
CA SER A 114 -21.96 10.02 9.14
C SER A 114 -22.31 11.16 8.16
N TYR A 115 -23.52 11.11 7.59
CA TYR A 115 -24.06 12.19 6.74
C TYR A 115 -24.50 13.44 7.52
N SER A 116 -24.22 13.52 8.83
CA SER A 116 -24.28 14.77 9.59
C SER A 116 -23.26 15.78 9.06
N ASN A 117 -23.54 17.07 9.19
CA ASN A 117 -22.79 18.17 8.54
C ASN A 117 -21.36 18.40 9.07
N GLU A 118 -20.69 17.40 9.63
CA GLU A 118 -19.28 17.50 10.00
C GLU A 118 -18.39 17.46 8.75
N THR A 119 -17.58 18.50 8.57
CA THR A 119 -16.51 18.49 7.58
C THR A 119 -15.20 17.98 8.17
N VAL A 120 -14.38 17.42 7.28
CA VAL A 120 -12.97 17.05 7.44
C VAL A 120 -12.19 18.01 8.36
N PRO A 121 -11.20 17.53 9.16
CA PRO A 121 -10.53 18.32 10.19
C PRO A 121 -10.07 19.71 9.73
N GLU A 122 -10.41 20.73 10.52
CA GLU A 122 -9.92 22.10 10.33
C GLU A 122 -8.50 22.23 10.88
N VAL A 123 -7.59 22.83 10.09
CA VAL A 123 -6.19 23.05 10.48
C VAL A 123 -5.94 24.53 10.66
N VAL A 124 -5.30 24.89 11.78
CA VAL A 124 -5.15 26.28 12.21
C VAL A 124 -3.67 26.65 12.27
N ALA A 125 -3.24 27.56 11.41
CA ALA A 125 -1.90 28.17 11.44
C ALA A 125 -1.95 29.54 12.14
N GLN A 126 -0.97 29.82 13.00
CA GLN A 126 -0.96 31.00 13.89
C GLN A 126 0.14 32.02 13.53
N SER A 127 1.12 31.63 12.69
CA SER A 127 2.23 32.50 12.26
C SER A 127 1.80 33.63 11.31
N GLY A 128 0.57 33.59 10.80
CA GLY A 128 0.10 34.42 9.67
C GLY A 128 0.51 33.89 8.30
N PHE A 129 1.21 32.75 8.22
CA PHE A 129 1.58 32.07 6.97
C PHE A 129 1.21 30.59 7.04
N ALA A 130 0.97 29.96 5.90
CA ALA A 130 1.05 28.50 5.81
C ALA A 130 1.64 28.05 4.48
N LEU A 131 2.59 27.11 4.54
CA LEU A 131 3.06 26.36 3.40
C LEU A 131 2.29 25.04 3.32
N LEU A 132 1.74 24.73 2.14
CA LEU A 132 1.19 23.42 1.84
C LEU A 132 2.06 22.75 0.77
N HIS A 133 2.42 21.49 0.96
CA HIS A 133 3.24 20.74 0.01
C HIS A 133 2.65 19.35 -0.24
N PHE A 134 2.30 19.06 -1.49
CA PHE A 134 1.78 17.77 -1.95
C PHE A 134 2.84 17.00 -2.72
N PHE A 135 3.02 15.73 -2.34
CA PHE A 135 3.85 14.76 -3.04
C PHE A 135 3.01 13.52 -3.36
N SER A 136 3.00 13.11 -4.64
CA SER A 136 2.49 11.81 -5.07
C SER A 136 3.57 10.93 -5.70
N ASP A 137 3.41 9.62 -5.58
CA ASP A 137 4.38 8.64 -6.04
C ASP A 137 4.12 8.14 -7.48
N ALA A 138 4.73 7.02 -7.89
CA ALA A 138 4.56 6.43 -9.21
C ALA A 138 3.32 5.50 -9.36
N ALA A 139 2.52 5.36 -8.30
CA ALA A 139 1.40 4.44 -8.14
C ALA A 139 0.06 5.17 -7.92
N TYR A 140 -0.98 4.39 -7.62
CA TYR A 140 -2.38 4.58 -8.00
C TYR A 140 -2.98 5.96 -7.67
N ASN A 141 -3.60 6.62 -8.66
CA ASN A 141 -4.21 7.94 -8.45
C ASN A 141 -5.71 7.91 -8.08
N LEU A 142 -6.09 8.84 -7.19
CA LEU A 142 -7.46 9.07 -6.73
C LEU A 142 -7.95 10.48 -7.08
N THR A 143 -9.15 10.85 -6.62
CA THR A 143 -9.85 12.10 -6.95
C THR A 143 -9.29 13.37 -6.29
N GLY A 144 -8.12 13.28 -5.65
CA GLY A 144 -7.37 14.44 -5.18
C GLY A 144 -8.02 15.14 -4.00
N PHE A 145 -7.87 16.46 -3.92
CA PHE A 145 -8.35 17.27 -2.80
C PHE A 145 -8.81 18.66 -3.20
N ASN A 146 -9.65 19.23 -2.33
CA ASN A 146 -10.07 20.62 -2.41
C ASN A 146 -10.04 21.23 -1.01
N VAL A 147 -9.17 22.22 -0.81
CA VAL A 147 -8.96 22.92 0.46
C VAL A 147 -9.44 24.35 0.30
N SER A 148 -10.22 24.84 1.24
CA SER A 148 -10.53 26.27 1.37
C SER A 148 -9.74 26.87 2.52
N TYR A 149 -9.34 28.14 2.40
CA TYR A 149 -8.65 28.86 3.45
C TYR A 149 -9.33 30.19 3.76
N ARG A 150 -9.29 30.60 5.03
CA ARG A 150 -9.84 31.89 5.50
C ARG A 150 -8.99 32.48 6.62
N LEU A 151 -8.78 33.78 6.57
CA LEU A 151 -8.07 34.55 7.58
C LEU A 151 -9.05 35.14 8.61
N ASN A 152 -8.71 35.04 9.90
CA ASN A 152 -9.43 35.63 11.03
C ASN A 152 -10.95 35.37 11.05
N MET A 153 -11.38 34.17 10.65
CA MET A 153 -12.79 33.72 10.73
C MET A 153 -12.92 32.58 11.75
N CYS A 154 -13.95 32.60 12.59
CA CYS A 154 -14.20 31.57 13.60
C CYS A 154 -14.57 30.19 13.00
N PRO A 155 -14.29 29.07 13.72
CA PRO A 155 -14.59 27.71 13.25
C PRO A 155 -16.08 27.56 12.95
N ASN A 156 -16.40 26.99 11.77
CA ASN A 156 -17.75 26.84 11.23
C ASN A 156 -18.68 28.09 11.37
N ASN A 157 -18.13 29.31 11.41
CA ASN A 157 -18.91 30.53 11.70
C ASN A 157 -19.71 30.44 13.02
N CYS A 158 -19.17 29.78 14.03
CA CYS A 158 -19.86 29.49 15.30
C CYS A 158 -21.17 28.70 15.13
N SER A 159 -21.26 27.90 14.06
CA SER A 159 -22.38 27.01 13.70
C SER A 159 -23.74 27.72 13.63
N ASP A 160 -23.75 29.03 13.40
CA ASP A 160 -24.90 29.92 13.52
C ASP A 160 -25.61 29.84 14.90
N ARG A 161 -24.82 29.53 15.95
CA ARG A 161 -25.18 29.38 17.38
C ARG A 161 -24.30 30.23 18.32
N GLY A 162 -23.71 31.31 17.81
CA GLY A 162 -22.84 32.18 18.58
C GLY A 162 -22.31 33.36 17.78
N GLU A 163 -21.64 34.28 18.47
CA GLU A 163 -20.97 35.43 17.84
C GLU A 163 -19.46 35.20 17.76
N CYS A 164 -18.87 35.47 16.59
CA CYS A 164 -17.42 35.47 16.42
C CYS A 164 -16.84 36.80 16.93
N ARG A 165 -15.98 36.76 17.96
CA ARG A 165 -15.36 37.94 18.57
C ARG A 165 -13.83 37.85 18.58
N VAL A 166 -13.17 39.00 18.58
CA VAL A 166 -11.71 39.11 18.69
C VAL A 166 -11.31 39.10 20.17
N GLY A 167 -10.31 38.31 20.53
CA GLY A 167 -9.77 38.21 21.89
C GLY A 167 -9.01 39.47 22.32
N ASN A 168 -9.04 39.79 23.62
CA ASN A 168 -8.53 41.06 24.15
C ASN A 168 -7.00 41.16 24.29
N SER A 169 -6.23 40.11 23.96
CA SER A 169 -4.78 40.04 24.24
C SER A 169 -3.91 39.47 23.10
N SER A 170 -4.55 39.04 22.03
CA SER A 170 -3.95 38.62 20.75
C SER A 170 -5.06 38.74 19.70
N ASP A 171 -4.74 39.01 18.44
CA ASP A 171 -5.73 39.14 17.33
C ASP A 171 -6.39 37.79 16.93
N SER A 172 -6.55 36.91 17.92
CA SER A 172 -7.24 35.62 17.82
C SER A 172 -8.75 35.81 17.79
N VAL A 173 -9.45 35.01 16.99
CA VAL A 173 -10.91 35.01 16.93
C VAL A 173 -11.49 33.74 17.55
N GLN A 174 -12.48 33.92 18.42
CA GLN A 174 -13.13 32.88 19.20
C GLN A 174 -14.66 33.03 19.13
N CYS A 175 -15.39 31.92 19.20
CA CYS A 175 -16.84 31.92 19.31
C CYS A 175 -17.30 32.15 20.75
N GLU A 176 -18.22 33.11 20.93
CA GLU A 176 -19.04 33.26 22.12
C GLU A 176 -20.40 32.60 21.87
N CYS A 177 -20.60 31.41 22.43
CA CYS A 177 -21.78 30.59 22.16
C CYS A 177 -23.06 31.10 22.83
N GLU A 178 -24.18 30.90 22.14
CA GLU A 178 -25.52 31.07 22.70
C GLU A 178 -25.75 30.18 23.93
N VAL A 179 -26.61 30.63 24.85
CA VAL A 179 -26.97 29.86 26.05
C VAL A 179 -27.58 28.51 25.64
N GLY A 180 -26.94 27.42 26.07
CA GLY A 180 -27.31 26.05 25.69
C GLY A 180 -26.32 25.37 24.76
N TRP A 181 -25.33 26.08 24.21
CA TRP A 181 -24.32 25.56 23.27
C TRP A 181 -22.88 25.78 23.76
N LYS A 182 -22.01 24.81 23.49
CA LYS A 182 -20.58 24.75 23.83
C LYS A 182 -19.78 24.15 22.66
N GLY A 183 -18.49 23.91 22.86
CA GLY A 183 -17.54 23.56 21.81
C GLY A 183 -16.91 24.81 21.18
N GLU A 184 -15.76 24.67 20.53
CA GLU A 184 -15.07 25.81 19.88
C GLU A 184 -15.91 26.43 18.76
N ALA A 185 -16.79 25.65 18.13
CA ALA A 185 -17.68 26.05 17.05
C ALA A 185 -19.15 26.21 17.48
N CYS A 186 -19.48 26.12 18.77
CA CYS A 186 -20.87 26.20 19.29
C CYS A 186 -21.86 25.17 18.72
N ASP A 187 -21.33 24.02 18.28
CA ASP A 187 -22.01 22.87 17.70
C ASP A 187 -22.51 21.84 18.74
N VAL A 188 -21.86 21.79 19.90
CA VAL A 188 -22.18 20.82 20.96
C VAL A 188 -23.26 21.40 21.90
N PRO A 189 -24.44 20.77 22.07
CA PRO A 189 -25.40 21.20 23.08
C PRO A 189 -24.87 20.95 24.50
N TYR A 190 -25.26 21.78 25.47
CA TYR A 190 -24.99 21.53 26.90
C TYR A 190 -25.55 20.17 27.34
N CYS A 191 -26.74 19.82 26.82
CA CYS A 191 -27.55 18.72 27.27
C CYS A 191 -28.30 18.09 26.09
N SER A 192 -27.89 16.90 25.67
CA SER A 192 -28.65 16.10 24.70
C SER A 192 -29.96 15.61 25.32
N SER A 193 -31.03 15.52 24.51
CA SER A 193 -32.35 14.99 24.89
C SER A 193 -32.97 15.58 26.17
N ASP A 194 -32.61 16.83 26.53
CA ASP A 194 -32.90 17.48 27.83
C ASP A 194 -32.66 16.55 29.05
N CYS A 195 -31.62 15.71 28.98
CA CYS A 195 -31.26 14.77 30.04
C CYS A 195 -32.38 13.79 30.45
N GLY A 196 -33.34 13.51 29.56
CA GLY A 196 -34.54 12.73 29.90
C GLY A 196 -35.41 13.38 30.98
N SER A 197 -35.39 14.71 31.06
CA SER A 197 -36.20 15.53 31.96
C SER A 197 -37.71 15.30 31.77
N PRO A 198 -38.52 15.33 32.85
CA PRO A 198 -38.13 15.49 34.25
C PRO A 198 -37.78 14.15 34.92
N LEU A 199 -37.79 13.03 34.19
CA LEU A 199 -37.77 11.68 34.78
C LEU A 199 -36.36 11.21 35.17
N ARG A 200 -35.38 11.35 34.26
CA ARG A 200 -34.04 10.72 34.37
C ARG A 200 -32.94 11.68 34.81
N GLY A 201 -33.09 12.96 34.52
CA GLY A 201 -32.10 13.99 34.84
C GLY A 201 -32.67 15.40 34.70
N ARG A 202 -31.79 16.39 34.78
CA ARG A 202 -32.05 17.80 34.44
C ARG A 202 -30.82 18.39 33.76
N CYS A 203 -31.00 19.35 32.88
CA CYS A 203 -29.89 20.12 32.33
C CYS A 203 -29.32 21.10 33.37
N ASP A 204 -28.00 21.10 33.57
CA ASP A 204 -27.29 22.07 34.40
C ASP A 204 -26.56 23.07 33.49
N SER A 205 -27.13 24.26 33.34
CA SER A 205 -26.57 25.34 32.50
C SER A 205 -25.28 25.94 33.06
N ALA A 206 -24.99 25.79 34.36
CA ALA A 206 -23.76 26.29 34.97
C ALA A 206 -22.62 25.29 34.78
N ALA A 207 -22.90 23.99 34.94
CA ALA A 207 -21.95 22.92 34.66
C ALA A 207 -21.85 22.54 33.17
N LYS A 208 -22.70 23.11 32.31
CA LYS A 208 -22.80 22.85 30.86
C LYS A 208 -22.92 21.35 30.50
N ARG A 209 -23.63 20.59 31.34
CA ARG A 209 -23.80 19.13 31.21
C ARG A 209 -25.09 18.64 31.86
N CYS A 210 -25.48 17.40 31.54
CA CYS A 210 -26.59 16.74 32.21
C CYS A 210 -26.25 16.36 33.66
N GLN A 211 -27.20 16.60 34.57
CA GLN A 211 -27.17 16.07 35.94
C GLN A 211 -28.22 14.97 36.07
N CYS A 212 -27.76 13.72 36.05
CA CYS A 212 -28.62 12.55 36.16
C CYS A 212 -29.12 12.32 37.60
N LYS A 213 -30.33 11.78 37.71
CA LYS A 213 -30.87 11.32 38.99
C LYS A 213 -30.25 9.97 39.39
N PRO A 214 -30.28 9.61 40.67
CA PRO A 214 -29.85 8.28 41.12
C PRO A 214 -30.52 7.17 40.30
N GLY A 215 -29.71 6.19 39.86
CA GLY A 215 -30.15 5.12 38.97
C GLY A 215 -29.98 5.40 37.46
N TRP A 216 -29.58 6.62 37.06
CA TRP A 216 -29.32 6.99 35.66
C TRP A 216 -27.93 7.59 35.45
N GLN A 217 -27.35 7.38 34.26
CA GLN A 217 -26.05 7.85 33.80
C GLN A 217 -26.01 7.98 32.26
N GLY A 218 -24.84 8.31 31.71
CA GLY A 218 -24.65 8.62 30.29
C GLY A 218 -24.81 10.10 29.98
N LEU A 219 -24.47 10.51 28.75
CA LEU A 219 -24.42 11.92 28.33
C LEU A 219 -25.78 12.64 28.41
N ASP A 220 -26.88 11.90 28.21
CA ASP A 220 -28.26 12.38 28.23
C ASP A 220 -29.11 11.69 29.32
N CYS A 221 -28.46 11.03 30.29
CA CYS A 221 -29.11 10.24 31.34
C CYS A 221 -30.01 9.09 30.82
N SER A 222 -29.76 8.55 29.63
CA SER A 222 -30.54 7.45 29.05
C SER A 222 -30.20 6.05 29.59
N ILE A 223 -29.06 5.89 30.27
CA ILE A 223 -28.47 4.58 30.65
C ILE A 223 -28.69 4.34 32.14
N THR A 224 -28.97 3.10 32.54
CA THR A 224 -29.21 2.74 33.95
C THR A 224 -27.91 2.66 34.77
N VAL A 225 -28.03 2.66 36.10
CA VAL A 225 -26.97 2.28 37.04
C VAL A 225 -27.45 1.06 37.84
N PRO A 226 -26.85 -0.14 37.67
CA PRO A 226 -25.74 -0.49 36.78
C PRO A 226 -26.08 -0.37 35.29
N ALA A 227 -25.05 -0.21 34.44
CA ALA A 227 -25.21 -0.01 32.99
C ALA A 227 -25.78 -1.26 32.31
N ASN A 228 -26.95 -1.15 31.68
CA ASN A 228 -27.55 -2.22 30.89
C ASN A 228 -27.02 -2.31 29.45
N VAL A 229 -26.38 -1.25 28.95
CA VAL A 229 -25.73 -1.16 27.63
C VAL A 229 -24.34 -0.57 27.78
N SER A 230 -23.47 -0.87 26.83
CA SER A 230 -22.16 -0.22 26.71
C SER A 230 -22.27 1.12 25.99
N PHE A 231 -21.38 2.07 26.32
CA PHE A 231 -21.43 3.42 25.76
C PHE A 231 -20.05 4.11 25.74
N TRP A 232 -19.92 5.08 24.84
CA TRP A 232 -18.75 5.94 24.73
C TRP A 232 -19.01 7.33 25.32
N THR A 233 -17.97 7.94 25.87
CA THR A 233 -17.98 9.35 26.31
C THR A 233 -16.66 10.03 25.95
N ARG A 234 -16.76 11.32 25.63
CA ARG A 234 -15.64 12.23 25.45
C ARG A 234 -15.94 13.47 26.31
N GLU A 235 -15.12 13.70 27.32
CA GLU A 235 -15.20 14.89 28.17
C GLU A 235 -13.96 15.77 27.91
N GLU A 236 -14.11 17.08 28.10
CA GLU A 236 -12.98 18.01 28.10
C GLU A 236 -12.39 18.06 29.51
N TYR A 237 -11.10 17.72 29.63
CA TYR A 237 -10.40 17.68 30.92
C TYR A 237 -9.53 18.91 31.12
N SER A 238 -9.40 19.36 32.36
CA SER A 238 -8.55 20.51 32.69
C SER A 238 -7.05 20.17 32.60
N GLY A 239 -6.30 21.07 31.97
CA GLY A 239 -4.85 20.93 31.72
C GLY A 239 -4.51 20.52 30.28
N HIS A 240 -3.22 20.53 29.95
CA HIS A 240 -2.74 20.26 28.59
C HIS A 240 -2.41 18.78 28.39
N GLY A 241 -3.36 18.01 27.84
CA GLY A 241 -3.04 16.76 27.16
C GLY A 241 -2.13 17.05 25.96
N LEU A 242 -0.93 16.49 25.93
CA LEU A 242 0.05 16.72 24.87
C LEU A 242 -0.14 15.76 23.69
N VAL A 243 -0.39 16.32 22.51
CA VAL A 243 -0.64 15.58 21.25
C VAL A 243 0.47 14.60 20.93
N ARG A 244 0.15 13.31 20.68
CA ARG A 244 1.17 12.27 20.40
C ARG A 244 0.62 10.97 19.85
N ALA A 245 1.40 10.29 19.02
CA ALA A 245 1.13 8.95 18.49
C ALA A 245 2.31 7.97 18.69
N SER A 246 2.06 6.65 18.62
CA SER A 246 3.04 5.59 18.96
C SER A 246 3.70 5.74 20.34
N HIS A 247 3.02 6.38 21.29
CA HIS A 247 3.34 6.35 22.71
C HIS A 247 2.88 5.02 23.32
N LYS A 248 3.17 4.79 24.60
CA LYS A 248 2.52 3.75 25.40
C LYS A 248 1.98 4.29 26.71
N ALA A 249 0.87 3.72 27.16
CA ALA A 249 0.21 4.06 28.41
C ALA A 249 0.10 2.84 29.32
N VAL A 250 0.27 3.03 30.62
CA VAL A 250 0.03 2.02 31.68
C VAL A 250 -0.67 2.69 32.86
N VAL A 251 -1.46 1.94 33.62
CA VAL A 251 -2.13 2.45 34.83
C VAL A 251 -1.46 1.86 36.07
N HIS A 252 -1.20 2.72 37.06
CA HIS A 252 -0.66 2.36 38.37
C HIS A 252 -1.16 3.40 39.38
N GLU A 253 -1.70 2.95 40.53
CA GLU A 253 -2.28 3.79 41.59
C GLU A 253 -3.28 4.87 41.09
N ASP A 254 -4.33 4.46 40.33
CA ASP A 254 -5.31 5.36 39.69
C ASP A 254 -4.73 6.42 38.73
N VAL A 255 -3.43 6.35 38.40
CA VAL A 255 -2.76 7.26 37.45
C VAL A 255 -2.46 6.53 36.14
N MET A 256 -2.94 7.08 35.03
CA MET A 256 -2.54 6.69 33.68
C MET A 256 -1.24 7.41 33.32
N TRP A 257 -0.13 6.68 33.34
CA TRP A 257 1.20 7.13 32.93
C TRP A 257 1.37 6.92 31.43
N VAL A 258 1.60 8.01 30.69
CA VAL A 258 1.80 8.00 29.24
C VAL A 258 3.25 8.38 28.93
N ILE A 259 3.97 7.48 28.24
CA ILE A 259 5.41 7.61 28.01
C ILE A 259 5.71 7.68 26.51
N GLY A 260 6.63 8.57 26.16
CA GLY A 260 7.16 8.84 24.82
C GLY A 260 6.07 9.13 23.78
N GLY A 261 6.32 8.68 22.55
CA GLY A 261 5.50 8.97 21.36
C GLY A 261 6.14 9.99 20.45
N HIS A 262 5.69 9.99 19.19
CA HIS A 262 6.07 10.92 18.15
C HIS A 262 5.13 12.14 18.21
N MET A 263 5.71 13.32 18.01
CA MET A 263 5.02 14.60 17.91
C MET A 263 5.51 15.32 16.65
N PHE A 264 4.69 16.19 16.07
CA PHE A 264 5.13 17.07 14.98
C PHE A 264 5.99 18.25 15.46
N ASN A 265 5.69 18.79 16.64
CA ASN A 265 6.43 19.89 17.24
C ASN A 265 7.12 19.43 18.54
N TYR A 266 8.45 19.39 18.54
CA TYR A 266 9.26 18.96 19.69
C TYR A 266 9.64 20.06 20.68
N THR A 267 9.31 21.34 20.42
CA THR A 267 9.69 22.48 21.28
C THR A 267 9.21 22.32 22.74
N HIS A 268 8.07 21.67 22.94
CA HIS A 268 7.46 21.41 24.24
C HIS A 268 7.30 19.90 24.52
N TYR A 269 8.21 19.07 23.97
CA TYR A 269 8.17 17.62 24.16
C TYR A 269 8.27 17.25 25.65
N GLN A 270 7.38 16.36 26.10
CA GLN A 270 7.48 15.73 27.42
C GLN A 270 7.50 14.22 27.25
N MET A 271 8.54 13.60 27.77
CA MET A 271 8.77 12.16 27.71
C MET A 271 7.79 11.37 28.59
N VAL A 272 7.29 11.98 29.66
CA VAL A 272 6.21 11.40 30.48
C VAL A 272 5.13 12.46 30.70
N THR A 273 3.87 12.07 30.54
CA THR A 273 2.69 12.79 31.02
C THR A 273 1.85 11.83 31.89
N ALA A 274 1.08 12.37 32.82
CA ALA A 274 0.28 11.58 33.74
C ALA A 274 -1.12 12.16 33.89
N PHE A 275 -2.14 11.30 33.79
CA PHE A 275 -3.54 11.65 33.97
C PHE A 275 -4.09 10.91 35.19
N ASN A 276 -4.56 11.67 36.19
CA ASN A 276 -5.19 11.09 37.37
C ASN A 276 -6.64 10.74 37.03
N ILE A 277 -6.97 9.45 37.06
CA ILE A 277 -8.28 8.95 36.62
C ILE A 277 -9.38 9.38 37.61
N SER A 278 -9.08 9.34 38.91
CA SER A 278 -10.04 9.59 39.98
C SER A 278 -10.41 11.08 40.14
N SER A 279 -9.49 12.00 39.82
CA SER A 279 -9.77 13.45 39.74
C SER A 279 -10.07 13.95 38.33
N GLN A 280 -9.98 13.08 37.31
CA GLN A 280 -10.15 13.40 35.89
C GLN A 280 -9.29 14.59 35.42
N SER A 281 -8.01 14.65 35.80
CA SER A 281 -7.14 15.80 35.51
C SER A 281 -5.70 15.43 35.18
N TRP A 282 -5.04 16.28 34.38
CA TRP A 282 -3.62 16.15 34.05
C TRP A 282 -2.74 16.59 35.22
N MET A 283 -1.74 15.78 35.57
CA MET A 283 -0.81 16.05 36.66
C MET A 283 0.37 16.88 36.19
N SER A 284 0.80 17.84 37.01
CA SER A 284 2.09 18.52 36.83
C SER A 284 3.22 17.61 37.33
N LEU A 285 4.22 17.36 36.48
CA LEU A 285 5.35 16.47 36.76
C LEU A 285 6.67 17.25 36.90
N ASN A 286 7.64 16.65 37.62
CA ASN A 286 8.99 17.18 37.76
C ASN A 286 9.75 17.14 36.43
N ARG A 287 10.67 18.10 36.21
CA ARG A 287 11.50 18.15 34.99
C ARG A 287 12.38 16.91 34.78
N SER A 288 12.64 16.14 35.83
CA SER A 288 13.39 14.88 35.81
C SER A 288 12.79 13.81 34.89
N VAL A 289 11.48 13.86 34.62
CA VAL A 289 10.83 12.90 33.71
C VAL A 289 11.31 13.01 32.25
N ASN A 290 11.95 14.12 31.88
CA ASN A 290 12.45 14.41 30.54
C ASN A 290 13.97 14.13 30.38
N SER A 291 14.59 13.41 31.31
CA SER A 291 16.03 13.07 31.23
C SER A 291 16.38 12.04 30.15
N VAL A 292 15.38 11.35 29.59
CA VAL A 292 15.54 10.32 28.54
C VAL A 292 15.12 10.88 27.19
N THR A 293 15.93 10.59 26.16
CA THR A 293 15.67 11.03 24.78
C THR A 293 14.34 10.52 24.25
N GLY A 294 13.56 11.44 23.66
CA GLY A 294 12.26 11.18 23.04
C GLY A 294 12.29 10.08 21.98
N ARG A 295 11.24 9.25 21.99
CA ARG A 295 11.14 8.03 21.18
C ARG A 295 9.72 7.51 21.07
N TYR A 296 9.45 6.76 20.01
CA TYR A 296 8.14 6.16 19.74
C TYR A 296 8.24 4.69 19.34
N GLY A 297 7.12 3.97 19.44
CA GLY A 297 7.03 2.54 19.11
C GLY A 297 7.86 1.64 20.03
N HIS A 298 8.19 2.13 21.23
CA HIS A 298 8.72 1.33 22.32
C HIS A 298 7.59 0.51 22.97
N SER A 299 7.94 -0.42 23.86
CA SER A 299 6.99 -1.08 24.75
C SER A 299 7.21 -0.67 26.21
N LEU A 300 6.15 -0.81 27.02
CA LEU A 300 6.21 -0.63 28.47
C LEU A 300 5.78 -1.92 29.15
N SER A 301 6.39 -2.22 30.30
CA SER A 301 6.03 -3.34 31.17
C SER A 301 6.02 -2.83 32.61
N LEU A 302 4.88 -2.94 33.30
CA LEU A 302 4.78 -2.62 34.73
C LEU A 302 5.21 -3.83 35.56
N HIS A 303 6.02 -3.61 36.59
CA HIS A 303 6.31 -4.59 37.62
C HIS A 303 6.55 -3.87 38.94
N GLU A 304 5.78 -4.24 39.98
CA GLU A 304 5.75 -3.48 41.25
C GLU A 304 5.48 -1.99 40.95
N ASP A 305 6.30 -1.09 41.50
CA ASP A 305 6.18 0.37 41.34
C ASP A 305 7.12 0.91 40.24
N GLN A 306 7.49 0.06 39.28
CA GLN A 306 8.51 0.32 38.26
C GLN A 306 7.98 0.08 36.86
N ILE A 307 8.11 1.08 35.99
CA ILE A 307 7.73 0.99 34.58
C ILE A 307 9.00 0.78 33.75
N TYR A 308 9.13 -0.41 33.17
CA TYR A 308 10.23 -0.78 32.29
C TYR A 308 9.90 -0.37 30.86
N MET A 309 10.73 0.45 30.23
CA MET A 309 10.62 0.87 28.83
C MET A 309 11.71 0.20 27.99
N TYR A 310 11.30 -0.50 26.93
CA TYR A 310 12.22 -1.19 26.02
C TYR A 310 12.16 -0.69 24.57
N GLY A 311 13.33 -0.48 23.98
CA GLY A 311 13.52 -0.25 22.55
C GLY A 311 12.87 1.03 22.00
N GLY A 312 12.26 0.92 20.81
CA GLY A 312 11.66 2.02 20.07
C GLY A 312 12.63 2.75 19.12
N LYS A 313 12.09 3.66 18.30
CA LYS A 313 12.86 4.54 17.41
C LYS A 313 13.07 5.89 18.12
N ILE A 314 14.32 6.32 18.24
CA ILE A 314 14.73 7.59 18.83
C ILE A 314 14.50 8.70 17.79
N ASP A 315 13.77 9.75 18.18
CA ASP A 315 13.34 10.79 17.23
C ASP A 315 14.51 11.60 16.65
N SER A 316 15.49 11.96 17.47
CA SER A 316 16.61 12.83 17.07
C SER A 316 17.66 12.17 16.17
N THR A 317 17.73 10.84 16.15
CA THR A 317 18.71 10.08 15.34
C THR A 317 18.04 9.18 14.29
N GLY A 318 16.73 8.96 14.40
CA GLY A 318 15.99 8.00 13.59
C GLY A 318 16.37 6.53 13.83
N ASN A 319 17.25 6.23 14.80
CA ASN A 319 17.74 4.88 15.07
C ASN A 319 16.79 4.08 15.96
N VAL A 320 16.68 2.78 15.68
CA VAL A 320 15.98 1.81 16.56
C VAL A 320 16.98 1.29 17.58
N THR A 321 16.63 1.32 18.87
CA THR A 321 17.55 0.96 19.96
C THR A 321 17.14 -0.34 20.68
N SER A 322 18.06 -0.86 21.50
CA SER A 322 17.88 -1.97 22.44
C SER A 322 18.11 -1.52 23.90
N GLU A 323 18.08 -0.21 24.17
CA GLU A 323 18.09 0.34 25.53
C GLU A 323 16.90 -0.19 26.36
N LEU A 324 17.18 -0.44 27.65
CA LEU A 324 16.19 -0.78 28.66
C LEU A 324 16.26 0.26 29.78
N TRP A 325 15.20 1.04 29.92
CA TRP A 325 15.09 2.09 30.94
C TRP A 325 14.04 1.69 31.99
N VAL A 326 14.25 2.12 33.23
CA VAL A 326 13.28 1.99 34.33
C VAL A 326 12.85 3.39 34.76
N PHE A 327 11.54 3.62 34.81
CA PHE A 327 10.94 4.79 35.42
C PHE A 327 10.36 4.43 36.79
N HIS A 328 10.76 5.18 37.81
CA HIS A 328 10.23 5.08 39.16
C HIS A 328 9.13 6.13 39.36
N THR A 329 7.89 5.67 39.58
CA THR A 329 6.70 6.52 39.70
C THR A 329 6.77 7.47 40.90
N TRP A 330 7.22 6.95 42.06
CA TRP A 330 7.25 7.65 43.35
C TRP A 330 8.17 8.88 43.41
N ASN A 331 9.30 8.87 42.71
CA ASN A 331 10.25 10.00 42.66
C ASN A 331 10.38 10.64 41.26
N GLN A 332 9.67 10.11 40.26
CA GLN A 332 9.64 10.62 38.89
C GLN A 332 11.05 10.68 38.26
N SER A 333 11.83 9.59 38.44
CA SER A 333 13.20 9.47 37.95
C SER A 333 13.41 8.27 37.02
N TRP A 334 14.46 8.36 36.20
CA TRP A 334 14.82 7.36 35.20
C TRP A 334 16.19 6.73 35.51
N VAL A 335 16.30 5.42 35.28
CA VAL A 335 17.54 4.64 35.40
C VAL A 335 17.75 3.83 34.11
N LEU A 336 18.92 3.97 33.48
CA LEU A 336 19.34 3.11 32.36
C LEU A 336 19.88 1.79 32.92
N LEU A 337 19.34 0.66 32.48
CA LEU A 337 19.87 -0.65 32.80
C LEU A 337 20.87 -1.10 31.73
N ASN A 338 21.98 -1.69 32.18
CA ASN A 338 22.99 -2.34 31.35
C ASN A 338 22.92 -3.87 31.57
N PRO A 339 21.94 -4.58 30.96
CA PRO A 339 21.74 -6.00 31.15
C PRO A 339 22.81 -6.84 30.45
N ARG A 340 23.09 -8.04 30.99
CA ARG A 340 23.95 -9.02 30.33
C ARG A 340 23.18 -9.71 29.20
N ALA A 341 23.45 -9.36 27.96
CA ALA A 341 22.83 -9.96 26.79
C ALA A 341 23.64 -11.15 26.26
N LYS A 342 22.99 -12.31 26.09
CA LYS A 342 23.53 -13.39 25.24
C LYS A 342 23.18 -13.13 23.78
N GLU A 343 21.90 -12.86 23.53
CA GLU A 343 21.30 -12.51 22.24
C GLU A 343 20.17 -11.53 22.51
N GLN A 344 20.06 -10.46 21.70
CA GLN A 344 19.10 -9.37 21.87
C GLN A 344 18.91 -8.62 20.54
N TYR A 345 17.70 -8.16 20.24
CA TYR A 345 17.37 -7.37 19.06
C TYR A 345 16.82 -5.99 19.43
N ALA A 346 17.37 -4.95 18.82
CA ALA A 346 16.79 -3.61 18.80
C ALA A 346 15.52 -3.62 17.94
N VAL A 347 14.38 -3.23 18.52
CA VAL A 347 13.05 -3.37 17.88
C VAL A 347 12.15 -2.16 18.10
N VAL A 348 11.33 -1.84 17.10
CA VAL A 348 10.28 -0.81 17.14
C VAL A 348 8.93 -1.39 16.70
N GLY A 349 7.83 -0.87 17.23
CA GLY A 349 6.47 -1.35 16.97
C GLY A 349 6.19 -2.73 17.54
N HIS A 350 6.88 -3.09 18.63
CA HIS A 350 6.75 -4.35 19.35
C HIS A 350 5.83 -4.20 20.58
N SER A 351 5.53 -5.32 21.25
CA SER A 351 4.84 -5.33 22.54
C SER A 351 5.66 -6.06 23.60
N ALA A 352 5.40 -5.74 24.87
CA ALA A 352 6.00 -6.41 26.02
C ALA A 352 4.96 -6.72 27.09
N HIS A 353 5.17 -7.80 27.83
CA HIS A 353 4.33 -8.21 28.97
C HIS A 353 5.20 -8.74 30.12
N THR A 354 4.91 -8.32 31.35
CA THR A 354 5.51 -8.90 32.56
C THR A 354 4.78 -10.19 32.91
N VAL A 355 5.51 -11.29 33.07
CA VAL A 355 4.97 -12.59 33.49
C VAL A 355 5.87 -13.23 34.55
N GLN A 356 5.26 -13.93 35.51
CA GLN A 356 5.99 -14.83 36.42
C GLN A 356 6.04 -16.23 35.79
N LEU A 357 7.19 -16.91 35.84
CA LEU A 357 7.35 -18.27 35.31
C LEU A 357 7.03 -19.35 36.36
N HIS A 358 6.37 -20.43 35.95
CA HIS A 358 6.22 -21.65 36.76
C HIS A 358 7.39 -22.64 36.50
N PRO A 359 7.74 -23.52 37.46
CA PRO A 359 7.06 -23.75 38.74
C PRO A 359 7.38 -22.72 39.83
N ASP A 360 8.53 -22.04 39.77
CA ASP A 360 9.15 -21.34 40.91
C ASP A 360 8.44 -20.05 41.39
N ARG A 361 7.66 -19.37 40.52
CA ARG A 361 6.96 -18.09 40.80
C ARG A 361 7.84 -16.90 41.26
N SER A 362 9.14 -17.12 41.47
CA SER A 362 10.11 -16.16 42.03
C SER A 362 10.89 -15.37 40.99
N GLU A 363 10.84 -15.77 39.71
CA GLU A 363 11.52 -15.09 38.61
C GLU A 363 10.51 -14.36 37.70
N PRO A 364 10.23 -13.06 37.95
CA PRO A 364 9.50 -12.22 37.03
C PRO A 364 10.37 -11.93 35.79
N VAL A 365 9.76 -12.09 34.62
CA VAL A 365 10.39 -11.84 33.32
C VAL A 365 9.53 -10.93 32.47
N ILE A 366 10.17 -10.12 31.62
CA ILE A 366 9.50 -9.35 30.57
C ILE A 366 9.67 -10.10 29.25
N LEU A 367 8.55 -10.45 28.61
CA LEU A 367 8.53 -11.06 27.29
C LEU A 367 8.26 -10.00 26.23
N VAL A 368 9.21 -9.80 25.32
CA VAL A 368 9.07 -8.92 24.16
C VAL A 368 8.71 -9.75 22.93
N VAL A 369 7.64 -9.34 22.25
CA VAL A 369 7.03 -10.06 21.12
C VAL A 369 7.01 -9.18 19.87
N PHE A 370 7.58 -9.74 18.80
CA PHE A 370 7.74 -9.16 17.46
C PHE A 370 8.41 -7.78 17.42
N GLY A 371 8.07 -6.95 16.43
CA GLY A 371 8.72 -5.68 16.12
C GLY A 371 9.55 -5.71 14.84
N HIS A 372 9.86 -4.52 14.32
CA HIS A 372 10.76 -4.33 13.19
C HIS A 372 12.16 -3.91 13.68
N CYS A 373 13.20 -4.51 13.07
CA CYS A 373 14.59 -4.14 13.24
C CYS A 373 15.18 -3.74 11.87
N PRO A 374 15.74 -2.53 11.69
CA PRO A 374 16.27 -2.08 10.39
C PRO A 374 17.40 -2.95 9.81
N LEU A 375 18.03 -3.80 10.61
CA LEU A 375 19.11 -4.72 10.19
C LEU A 375 18.62 -6.15 9.88
N TYR A 376 17.51 -6.58 10.48
CA TYR A 376 17.04 -7.97 10.44
C TYR A 376 15.60 -8.13 9.94
N GLY A 377 14.91 -7.03 9.64
CA GLY A 377 13.50 -7.02 9.22
C GLY A 377 12.54 -7.25 10.39
N TYR A 378 11.41 -7.91 10.12
CA TYR A 378 10.39 -8.22 11.11
C TYR A 378 10.80 -9.44 11.96
N ILE A 379 10.96 -9.24 13.27
CA ILE A 379 11.40 -10.27 14.22
C ILE A 379 10.22 -11.18 14.58
N SER A 380 10.37 -12.51 14.48
CA SER A 380 9.36 -13.49 14.90
C SER A 380 9.67 -14.16 16.24
N GLN A 381 10.91 -14.06 16.70
CA GLN A 381 11.41 -14.64 17.94
C GLN A 381 10.88 -13.89 19.17
N VAL A 382 10.65 -14.62 20.26
CA VAL A 382 10.31 -14.03 21.58
C VAL A 382 11.62 -13.74 22.33
N GLN A 383 11.79 -12.52 22.80
CA GLN A 383 12.92 -12.13 23.65
C GLN A 383 12.47 -12.11 25.11
N GLN A 384 13.30 -12.61 26.03
CA GLN A 384 13.02 -12.64 27.45
C GLN A 384 14.09 -11.86 28.21
N TYR A 385 13.66 -10.87 29.01
CA TYR A 385 14.47 -10.22 30.02
C TYR A 385 14.10 -10.75 31.40
N ASN A 386 15.09 -11.26 32.15
CA ASN A 386 14.88 -11.68 33.54
C ASN A 386 15.24 -10.53 34.48
N ILE A 387 14.24 -10.03 35.23
CA ILE A 387 14.37 -8.81 36.03
C ILE A 387 15.39 -9.03 37.17
N VAL A 388 15.32 -10.17 37.86
CA VAL A 388 16.17 -10.49 39.01
C VAL A 388 17.63 -10.75 38.60
N LYS A 389 17.84 -11.47 37.48
CA LYS A 389 19.19 -11.84 37.00
C LYS A 389 19.86 -10.73 36.18
N ASN A 390 19.09 -9.74 35.72
CA ASN A 390 19.49 -8.67 34.81
C ASN A 390 20.15 -9.23 33.53
N THR A 391 19.43 -10.12 32.83
CA THR A 391 19.92 -10.87 31.65
C THR A 391 18.89 -10.96 30.53
N TRP A 392 19.35 -10.82 29.28
CA TRP A 392 18.55 -11.08 28.07
C TRP A 392 18.88 -12.44 27.43
N SER A 393 17.83 -13.11 26.95
CA SER A 393 17.92 -14.31 26.12
C SER A 393 16.79 -14.36 25.10
N VAL A 394 17.08 -14.80 23.88
CA VAL A 394 16.05 -15.20 22.90
C VAL A 394 15.52 -16.60 23.26
N LEU A 395 14.21 -16.80 23.20
CA LEU A 395 13.57 -18.08 23.54
C LEU A 395 13.37 -18.97 22.32
N GLU A 396 13.72 -20.25 22.45
CA GLU A 396 13.21 -21.30 21.57
C GLU A 396 11.72 -21.53 21.85
N THR A 397 10.91 -21.48 20.79
CA THR A 397 9.45 -21.67 20.85
C THR A 397 9.00 -22.88 20.04
N ARG A 398 7.90 -23.52 20.46
CA ARG A 398 7.32 -24.72 19.83
C ARG A 398 5.94 -24.42 19.25
N GLY A 399 5.34 -25.37 18.53
CA GLY A 399 4.00 -25.23 17.96
C GLY A 399 4.02 -24.55 16.59
N ALA A 400 3.07 -23.64 16.37
CA ALA A 400 2.88 -22.98 15.08
C ALA A 400 4.03 -22.07 14.66
N LEU A 401 4.31 -22.01 13.35
CA LEU A 401 5.25 -21.04 12.78
C LEU A 401 4.55 -19.68 12.64
N VAL A 402 4.96 -18.71 13.46
CA VAL A 402 4.44 -17.34 13.43
C VAL A 402 5.31 -16.41 12.60
N GLN A 403 4.67 -15.43 11.94
CA GLN A 403 5.35 -14.34 11.25
C GLN A 403 5.34 -13.09 12.13
N GLY A 404 6.54 -12.52 12.31
CA GLY A 404 6.72 -11.24 13.00
C GLY A 404 6.06 -10.09 12.24
N GLY A 405 5.71 -9.04 12.98
CA GLY A 405 5.12 -7.83 12.42
C GLY A 405 5.45 -6.57 13.21
N TYR A 406 4.99 -5.45 12.67
CA TYR A 406 5.08 -4.11 13.25
C TYR A 406 3.69 -3.61 13.63
N GLY A 407 3.53 -3.02 14.82
CA GLY A 407 2.31 -2.33 15.22
C GLY A 407 1.11 -3.26 15.42
N HIS A 408 1.34 -4.51 15.82
CA HIS A 408 0.28 -5.38 16.36
C HIS A 408 -0.16 -4.88 17.73
N SER A 409 -1.37 -5.28 18.14
CA SER A 409 -1.76 -5.22 19.56
C SER A 409 -1.53 -6.58 20.22
N SER A 410 -1.36 -6.58 21.54
CA SER A 410 -1.34 -7.84 22.29
C SER A 410 -1.72 -7.62 23.74
N VAL A 411 -2.33 -8.63 24.34
CA VAL A 411 -2.82 -8.64 25.72
C VAL A 411 -2.38 -9.94 26.40
N TYR A 412 -1.97 -9.86 27.66
CA TYR A 412 -1.68 -11.04 28.48
C TYR A 412 -2.90 -11.36 29.35
N ASP A 413 -3.39 -12.60 29.25
CA ASP A 413 -4.43 -13.13 30.12
C ASP A 413 -3.81 -14.00 31.24
N PRO A 414 -3.91 -13.60 32.51
CA PRO A 414 -3.48 -14.40 33.64
C PRO A 414 -4.23 -15.74 33.78
N GLN A 415 -5.50 -15.83 33.39
CA GLN A 415 -6.32 -17.03 33.57
C GLN A 415 -5.86 -18.17 32.65
N THR A 416 -5.68 -17.89 31.36
CA THR A 416 -5.17 -18.88 30.38
C THR A 416 -3.64 -18.91 30.27
N ARG A 417 -2.92 -18.13 31.08
CA ARG A 417 -1.44 -18.05 31.10
C ARG A 417 -0.84 -17.75 29.72
N SER A 418 -1.54 -16.95 28.93
CA SER A 418 -1.26 -16.79 27.51
C SER A 418 -1.25 -15.33 27.07
N ILE A 419 -0.37 -15.00 26.12
CA ILE A 419 -0.40 -13.72 25.42
C ILE A 419 -1.19 -13.92 24.12
N TYR A 420 -2.17 -13.06 23.85
CA TYR A 420 -2.93 -13.01 22.60
C TYR A 420 -2.40 -11.84 21.75
N ILE A 421 -2.08 -12.08 20.48
CA ILE A 421 -1.46 -11.11 19.57
C ILE A 421 -2.32 -10.99 18.32
N HIS A 422 -2.78 -9.78 17.99
CA HIS A 422 -3.66 -9.52 16.85
C HIS A 422 -3.05 -8.55 15.84
N GLY A 423 -3.18 -8.91 14.56
CA GLY A 423 -2.93 -8.03 13.41
C GLY A 423 -1.48 -7.61 13.23
N GLY A 424 -1.28 -6.35 12.88
CA GLY A 424 0.03 -5.76 12.56
C GLY A 424 0.34 -5.73 11.05
N TYR A 425 1.43 -5.07 10.70
CA TYR A 425 2.01 -5.02 9.35
C TYR A 425 3.09 -6.10 9.23
N LYS A 426 3.02 -6.98 8.22
CA LYS A 426 3.88 -8.18 8.11
C LYS A 426 4.45 -8.35 6.70
N ALA A 427 5.58 -9.05 6.60
CA ALA A 427 6.09 -9.58 5.35
C ALA A 427 5.62 -11.04 5.15
N PHE A 428 4.74 -11.27 4.18
CA PHE A 428 4.25 -12.60 3.80
C PHE A 428 5.25 -13.36 2.91
N SER A 429 6.03 -12.64 2.10
CA SER A 429 7.19 -13.13 1.35
C SER A 429 8.17 -11.99 1.08
N ALA A 430 9.34 -12.28 0.49
CA ALA A 430 10.36 -11.27 0.16
C ALA A 430 9.85 -10.07 -0.67
N ASN A 431 8.80 -10.28 -1.47
CA ASN A 431 8.21 -9.27 -2.35
C ASN A 431 6.72 -9.02 -2.05
N LYS A 432 6.22 -9.47 -0.89
CA LYS A 432 4.82 -9.27 -0.49
C LYS A 432 4.71 -8.94 0.99
N TYR A 433 4.32 -7.72 1.27
CA TYR A 433 3.96 -7.22 2.59
C TYR A 433 2.47 -6.90 2.67
N GLY A 434 2.00 -6.50 3.85
CA GLY A 434 0.68 -5.90 4.04
C GLY A 434 0.16 -6.08 5.45
N LEU A 435 -1.10 -5.67 5.63
CA LEU A 435 -1.81 -5.84 6.89
C LEU A 435 -2.19 -7.29 7.15
N ALA A 436 -2.22 -7.66 8.42
CA ALA A 436 -2.68 -8.97 8.90
C ALA A 436 -4.00 -8.84 9.69
N GLY A 437 -4.85 -9.87 9.56
CA GLY A 437 -6.03 -10.08 10.41
C GLY A 437 -5.81 -11.18 11.46
N ASP A 438 -4.66 -11.86 11.42
CA ASP A 438 -4.37 -13.07 12.20
C ASP A 438 -4.50 -12.83 13.71
N LEU A 439 -4.82 -13.89 14.43
CA LEU A 439 -4.75 -13.97 15.88
C LEU A 439 -3.83 -15.12 16.29
N TYR A 440 -2.78 -14.81 17.05
CA TYR A 440 -1.89 -15.80 17.66
C TYR A 440 -2.08 -15.85 19.17
N ARG A 441 -1.88 -17.03 19.74
CA ARG A 441 -1.78 -17.25 21.19
C ARG A 441 -0.43 -17.85 21.52
N TYR A 442 0.28 -17.24 22.45
CA TYR A 442 1.53 -17.74 23.02
C TYR A 442 1.26 -18.26 24.44
N ASP A 443 1.31 -19.57 24.63
CA ASP A 443 1.31 -20.21 25.96
C ASP A 443 2.68 -19.98 26.60
N VAL A 444 2.71 -19.20 27.68
CA VAL A 444 3.94 -18.74 28.33
C VAL A 444 4.72 -19.89 28.97
N ASP A 445 4.02 -20.82 29.61
CA ASP A 445 4.63 -21.91 30.37
C ASP A 445 5.14 -23.03 29.45
N LYS A 446 4.42 -23.32 28.36
CA LYS A 446 4.84 -24.29 27.33
C LYS A 446 5.76 -23.70 26.26
N ARG A 447 5.90 -22.36 26.22
CA ARG A 447 6.57 -21.59 25.16
C ARG A 447 6.05 -21.97 23.76
N MET A 448 4.74 -22.12 23.66
CA MET A 448 4.08 -22.73 22.51
C MET A 448 3.18 -21.74 21.78
N TRP A 449 3.37 -21.62 20.48
CA TRP A 449 2.52 -20.83 19.58
C TRP A 449 1.33 -21.65 19.09
N LEU A 450 0.17 -21.02 19.13
CA LEU A 450 -1.10 -21.48 18.61
C LEU A 450 -1.66 -20.42 17.67
N ILE A 451 -2.32 -20.84 16.59
CA ILE A 451 -3.05 -19.96 15.68
C ILE A 451 -4.54 -20.11 16.00
N LEU A 452 -5.20 -18.98 16.22
CA LEU A 452 -6.62 -18.90 16.55
C LEU A 452 -7.41 -18.39 15.34
N ARG A 453 -8.72 -18.22 15.50
CA ARG A 453 -9.58 -17.76 14.41
C ARG A 453 -9.17 -16.36 13.93
N ASP A 454 -8.90 -16.26 12.63
CA ASP A 454 -8.66 -14.98 11.95
C ASP A 454 -9.90 -14.07 12.06
N SER A 455 -9.64 -12.78 12.25
CA SER A 455 -10.69 -11.76 12.43
C SER A 455 -11.44 -11.41 11.14
N GLY A 456 -10.80 -11.56 9.97
CA GLY A 456 -11.21 -10.91 8.72
C GLY A 456 -10.93 -9.41 8.64
N PHE A 457 -10.46 -8.78 9.73
CA PHE A 457 -10.25 -7.33 9.86
C PHE A 457 -8.75 -7.01 9.91
N PHE A 458 -8.18 -6.69 8.76
CA PHE A 458 -6.76 -6.39 8.61
C PHE A 458 -6.41 -5.00 9.15
N ARG A 459 -5.51 -4.90 10.15
CA ARG A 459 -5.17 -3.63 10.81
C ARG A 459 -3.81 -3.59 11.50
N TYR A 460 -3.18 -2.42 11.56
CA TYR A 460 -1.99 -2.15 12.38
C TYR A 460 -2.09 -0.80 13.12
N LEU A 461 -1.22 -0.59 14.12
CA LEU A 461 -1.24 0.55 15.06
C LEU A 461 -2.62 0.76 15.72
N HIS A 462 -3.33 -0.34 15.98
CA HIS A 462 -4.54 -0.38 16.79
C HIS A 462 -4.21 -0.72 18.24
N THR A 463 -5.19 -0.61 19.14
CA THR A 463 -5.04 -1.03 20.54
C THR A 463 -5.91 -2.23 20.87
N ALA A 464 -5.56 -2.91 21.96
CA ALA A 464 -6.39 -3.94 22.55
C ALA A 464 -6.28 -3.95 24.07
N VAL A 465 -7.37 -4.33 24.73
CA VAL A 465 -7.47 -4.54 26.19
C VAL A 465 -8.30 -5.79 26.47
N ILE A 466 -8.14 -6.41 27.65
CA ILE A 466 -9.03 -7.49 28.11
C ILE A 466 -10.10 -6.89 29.03
N VAL A 467 -11.35 -7.30 28.81
CA VAL A 467 -12.53 -6.96 29.62
C VAL A 467 -13.40 -8.21 29.72
N ASP A 468 -13.58 -8.74 30.94
CA ASP A 468 -14.46 -9.87 31.27
C ASP A 468 -14.35 -11.03 30.26
N GLY A 469 -13.16 -11.60 30.12
CA GLY A 469 -12.89 -12.74 29.22
C GLY A 469 -12.94 -12.44 27.72
N ASN A 470 -13.07 -11.18 27.29
CA ASN A 470 -12.97 -10.78 25.89
C ASN A 470 -11.79 -9.84 25.65
N MET A 471 -11.15 -9.96 24.49
CA MET A 471 -10.18 -8.99 23.98
C MET A 471 -10.92 -7.96 23.12
N LEU A 472 -11.04 -6.73 23.60
CA LEU A 472 -11.56 -5.59 22.83
C LEU A 472 -10.43 -5.02 21.96
N VAL A 473 -10.75 -4.62 20.73
CA VAL A 473 -9.83 -4.02 19.76
C VAL A 473 -10.45 -2.77 19.16
N PHE A 474 -9.75 -1.64 19.22
CA PHE A 474 -10.24 -0.34 18.73
C PHE A 474 -9.33 0.27 17.66
N GLY A 475 -9.96 0.75 16.58
CA GLY A 475 -9.37 1.56 15.52
C GLY A 475 -8.18 0.91 14.82
N GLY A 476 -7.21 1.75 14.44
CA GLY A 476 -6.02 1.36 13.68
C GLY A 476 -6.08 1.79 12.21
N ASN A 477 -4.99 1.54 11.50
CA ASN A 477 -4.92 1.75 10.06
C ASN A 477 -5.29 0.44 9.35
N THR A 478 -6.32 0.54 8.50
CA THR A 478 -7.02 -0.56 7.82
C THR A 478 -6.73 -0.62 6.32
N HIS A 479 -5.77 0.15 5.81
CA HIS A 479 -5.50 0.21 4.38
C HIS A 479 -4.94 -1.11 3.81
N ASN A 480 -5.73 -1.73 2.95
CA ASN A 480 -5.41 -2.96 2.26
C ASN A 480 -6.16 -2.94 0.91
N ASP A 481 -5.53 -3.40 -0.17
CA ASP A 481 -6.02 -3.34 -1.56
C ASP A 481 -7.16 -4.35 -1.85
N THR A 482 -8.06 -4.53 -0.89
CA THR A 482 -9.09 -5.57 -0.90
C THR A 482 -10.46 -4.98 -0.67
N SER A 483 -11.47 -5.57 -1.33
CA SER A 483 -12.85 -5.10 -1.43
C SER A 483 -13.67 -5.06 -0.13
N MET A 484 -13.03 -5.03 1.03
CA MET A 484 -13.65 -4.85 2.36
C MET A 484 -13.30 -3.47 2.96
N SER A 485 -12.27 -2.77 2.45
CA SER A 485 -12.15 -1.33 2.63
C SER A 485 -12.99 -0.62 1.58
N HIS A 486 -13.83 0.34 2.00
CA HIS A 486 -14.56 1.21 1.09
C HIS A 486 -13.65 2.33 0.58
N GLY A 487 -12.61 1.97 -0.18
CA GLY A 487 -11.57 2.88 -0.68
C GLY A 487 -10.36 3.01 0.25
N ALA A 488 -9.48 3.98 -0.06
CA ALA A 488 -8.16 4.15 0.57
C ALA A 488 -8.18 4.71 2.02
N LYS A 489 -9.05 4.17 2.89
CA LYS A 489 -9.27 4.63 4.27
C LYS A 489 -8.08 4.27 5.17
N CYS A 490 -7.27 5.26 5.54
CA CYS A 490 -6.13 5.12 6.47
C CYS A 490 -6.52 5.03 7.95
N PHE A 491 -7.67 5.58 8.34
CA PHE A 491 -8.03 5.79 9.73
C PHE A 491 -9.35 5.07 10.01
N SER A 492 -9.42 4.29 11.08
CA SER A 492 -10.63 3.57 11.46
C SER A 492 -11.02 3.81 12.92
N SER A 493 -12.32 3.80 13.17
CA SER A 493 -13.01 3.81 14.47
C SER A 493 -13.66 2.46 14.75
N ASP A 494 -13.47 1.46 13.87
CA ASP A 494 -14.01 0.11 14.03
C ASP A 494 -13.68 -0.46 15.41
N PHE A 495 -14.73 -0.96 16.05
CA PHE A 495 -14.63 -1.57 17.36
C PHE A 495 -15.06 -3.04 17.25
N ILE A 496 -14.15 -3.96 17.56
CA ILE A 496 -14.38 -5.40 17.46
C ILE A 496 -13.93 -6.08 18.76
N THR A 497 -14.49 -7.25 19.04
CA THR A 497 -14.14 -8.04 20.21
C THR A 497 -13.92 -9.50 19.85
N TYR A 498 -12.94 -10.12 20.50
CA TYR A 498 -12.66 -11.54 20.41
C TYR A 498 -12.95 -12.21 21.76
N SER A 499 -13.83 -13.21 21.76
CA SER A 499 -14.16 -13.95 22.98
C SER A 499 -13.15 -15.08 23.20
N ILE A 500 -12.34 -14.95 24.26
CA ILE A 500 -11.26 -15.89 24.58
C ILE A 500 -11.82 -17.29 24.88
N ALA A 501 -13.02 -17.37 25.46
CA ALA A 501 -13.66 -18.62 25.82
C ALA A 501 -14.27 -19.39 24.63
N CYS A 502 -14.72 -18.71 23.56
CA CYS A 502 -15.45 -19.33 22.44
C CYS A 502 -14.72 -19.30 21.08
N ASP A 503 -13.52 -18.70 20.96
CA ASP A 503 -12.78 -18.51 19.69
C ASP A 503 -13.66 -17.86 18.59
N GLU A 504 -14.27 -16.72 18.94
CA GLU A 504 -15.22 -16.01 18.07
C GLU A 504 -15.01 -14.49 18.11
N TRP A 505 -15.03 -13.89 16.92
CA TRP A 505 -15.00 -12.44 16.71
C TRP A 505 -16.41 -11.88 16.54
N ILE A 506 -16.68 -10.75 17.18
CA ILE A 506 -17.94 -10.01 17.12
C ILE A 506 -17.62 -8.54 16.84
N VAL A 507 -18.37 -7.91 15.93
CA VAL A 507 -18.29 -6.46 15.70
C VAL A 507 -19.17 -5.75 16.72
N LEU A 508 -18.63 -4.72 17.38
CA LEU A 508 -19.34 -3.90 18.35
C LEU A 508 -19.86 -2.61 17.68
N PRO A 509 -20.84 -1.92 18.29
CA PRO A 509 -21.26 -0.61 17.81
C PRO A 509 -20.08 0.37 17.75
N HIS A 510 -20.00 1.14 16.67
CA HIS A 510 -19.07 2.25 16.53
C HIS A 510 -19.31 3.32 17.63
N PRO A 511 -18.31 4.14 17.96
CA PRO A 511 -18.47 5.21 18.95
C PRO A 511 -19.51 6.26 18.50
N ASP A 512 -20.65 6.31 19.17
CA ASP A 512 -21.68 7.34 18.99
C ASP A 512 -21.25 8.61 19.75
N LEU A 513 -20.38 9.40 19.12
CA LEU A 513 -19.82 10.65 19.64
C LEU A 513 -20.04 11.77 18.62
N HIS A 514 -20.08 13.01 19.10
CA HIS A 514 -20.41 14.17 18.26
C HIS A 514 -19.39 14.46 17.15
N HIS A 515 -18.15 13.98 17.30
CA HIS A 515 -17.05 14.17 16.36
C HIS A 515 -16.48 12.83 15.91
N ASP A 516 -16.00 12.76 14.67
CA ASP A 516 -15.22 11.60 14.20
C ASP A 516 -14.01 11.29 15.11
N VAL A 517 -13.87 10.01 15.48
CA VAL A 517 -12.79 9.48 16.32
C VAL A 517 -11.88 8.48 15.60
N ASN A 518 -12.01 8.34 14.28
CA ASN A 518 -11.10 7.57 13.41
C ASN A 518 -9.62 7.87 13.70
N ARG A 519 -8.83 6.84 14.04
CA ARG A 519 -7.41 7.03 14.39
C ARG A 519 -6.57 5.75 14.42
N PHE A 520 -5.26 5.92 14.32
CA PHE A 520 -4.27 4.88 14.68
C PHE A 520 -3.16 5.45 15.57
N GLY A 521 -2.28 4.59 16.10
CA GLY A 521 -1.13 5.01 16.91
C GLY A 521 -1.48 5.49 18.32
N HIS A 522 -2.72 5.32 18.77
CA HIS A 522 -3.18 5.63 20.12
C HIS A 522 -2.72 4.55 21.13
N SER A 523 -2.87 4.82 22.43
CA SER A 523 -2.81 3.78 23.47
C SER A 523 -4.16 3.60 24.14
N ALA A 524 -4.41 2.40 24.65
CA ALA A 524 -5.58 2.11 25.46
C ALA A 524 -5.19 1.33 26.72
N VAL A 525 -5.89 1.63 27.80
CA VAL A 525 -5.75 0.98 29.11
C VAL A 525 -7.15 0.69 29.67
N TYR A 526 -7.29 -0.37 30.44
CA TYR A 526 -8.55 -0.70 31.14
C TYR A 526 -8.33 -0.60 32.64
N HIS A 527 -9.18 0.17 33.33
CA HIS A 527 -9.09 0.40 34.76
C HIS A 527 -10.46 0.74 35.37
N ASN A 528 -10.76 0.22 36.56
CA ASN A 528 -12.00 0.46 37.31
C ASN A 528 -13.29 0.36 36.45
N GLY A 529 -13.37 -0.65 35.57
CA GLY A 529 -14.55 -0.87 34.73
C GLY A 529 -14.67 0.07 33.52
N VAL A 530 -13.61 0.81 33.15
CA VAL A 530 -13.61 1.74 32.00
C VAL A 530 -12.35 1.54 31.15
N MET A 531 -12.52 1.49 29.84
CA MET A 531 -11.43 1.53 28.87
C MET A 531 -11.16 3.00 28.49
N TYR A 532 -9.93 3.46 28.71
CA TYR A 532 -9.46 4.79 28.34
C TYR A 532 -8.60 4.67 27.08
N VAL A 533 -8.89 5.46 26.05
CA VAL A 533 -8.08 5.59 24.84
C VAL A 533 -7.49 7.00 24.79
N TYR A 534 -6.18 7.12 24.62
CA TYR A 534 -5.48 8.40 24.58
C TYR A 534 -4.77 8.65 23.25
N GLY A 535 -4.94 9.86 22.72
CA GLY A 535 -4.19 10.40 21.60
C GLY A 535 -4.29 9.61 20.30
N GLY A 536 -3.17 9.47 19.59
CA GLY A 536 -3.08 8.85 18.28
C GLY A 536 -2.98 9.86 17.14
N PHE A 537 -3.31 9.41 15.93
CA PHE A 537 -3.14 10.14 14.68
C PHE A 537 -4.30 9.91 13.70
N ASN A 538 -4.76 10.99 13.08
CA ASN A 538 -5.80 11.00 12.05
C ASN A 538 -5.50 11.99 10.90
N SER A 539 -4.22 12.14 10.54
CA SER A 539 -3.60 13.28 9.83
C SER A 539 -3.17 14.43 10.75
N LEU A 540 -3.87 14.61 11.87
CA LEU A 540 -3.43 15.43 13.00
C LEU A 540 -2.94 14.54 14.15
N MET A 541 -2.03 15.07 14.98
CA MET A 541 -1.65 14.43 16.24
C MET A 541 -2.70 14.76 17.30
N LEU A 542 -3.20 13.73 18.01
CA LEU A 542 -4.34 13.84 18.92
C LEU A 542 -3.91 13.80 20.40
N SER A 543 -4.71 14.43 21.26
CA SER A 543 -4.54 14.51 22.73
C SER A 543 -5.83 14.32 23.53
N ASP A 544 -6.92 13.92 22.89
CA ASP A 544 -8.17 13.60 23.57
C ASP A 544 -8.10 12.26 24.30
N VAL A 545 -8.91 12.14 25.37
CA VAL A 545 -9.14 10.91 26.13
C VAL A 545 -10.57 10.45 25.86
N LEU A 546 -10.73 9.38 25.09
CA LEU A 546 -12.02 8.71 24.91
C LEU A 546 -12.21 7.68 26.03
N ARG A 547 -13.46 7.53 26.50
CA ARG A 547 -13.83 6.56 27.53
C ARG A 547 -14.92 5.64 27.00
N PHE A 548 -14.66 4.33 27.05
CA PHE A 548 -15.64 3.29 26.80
C PHE A 548 -16.01 2.60 28.11
N THR A 549 -17.30 2.61 28.43
CA THR A 549 -17.86 1.90 29.59
C THR A 549 -18.63 0.68 29.07
N PRO A 550 -18.19 -0.56 29.39
CA PRO A 550 -18.93 -1.77 29.07
C PRO A 550 -20.25 -1.86 29.86
N ALA A 551 -21.16 -2.73 29.40
CA ALA A 551 -22.35 -3.07 30.17
C ALA A 551 -21.95 -3.81 31.47
N SER A 552 -22.71 -3.63 32.55
CA SER A 552 -22.49 -4.31 33.81
C SER A 552 -23.36 -5.56 33.90
N CYS A 553 -22.75 -6.72 34.21
CA CYS A 553 -23.49 -7.96 34.43
C CYS A 553 -24.56 -7.82 35.55
N ALA A 554 -24.30 -6.97 36.56
CA ALA A 554 -25.25 -6.69 37.64
C ALA A 554 -26.52 -5.95 37.19
N ALA A 555 -26.61 -5.50 35.92
CA ALA A 555 -27.85 -4.94 35.35
C ALA A 555 -28.87 -6.01 34.95
N PHE A 556 -28.47 -7.28 34.82
CA PHE A 556 -29.34 -8.37 34.36
C PHE A 556 -29.82 -9.23 35.55
N SER A 557 -31.12 -9.20 35.82
CA SER A 557 -31.74 -9.96 36.92
C SER A 557 -32.21 -11.36 36.52
N GLU A 558 -32.27 -11.67 35.23
CA GLU A 558 -32.77 -12.94 34.70
C GLU A 558 -31.65 -13.81 34.14
N GLN A 559 -31.74 -15.13 34.32
CA GLN A 559 -30.71 -16.07 33.87
C GLN A 559 -30.45 -15.98 32.37
N LEU A 560 -31.52 -15.86 31.56
CA LEU A 560 -31.39 -15.80 30.10
C LEU A 560 -30.70 -14.49 29.66
N GLU A 561 -31.14 -13.35 30.19
CA GLU A 561 -30.57 -12.04 29.90
C GLU A 561 -29.10 -11.96 30.30
N CYS A 562 -28.73 -12.58 31.42
CA CYS A 562 -27.35 -12.69 31.85
C CYS A 562 -26.47 -13.46 30.86
N VAL A 563 -26.88 -14.66 30.44
CA VAL A 563 -26.04 -15.49 29.53
C VAL A 563 -26.07 -14.99 28.08
N THR A 564 -27.08 -14.20 27.70
CA THR A 564 -27.16 -13.51 26.41
C THR A 564 -26.89 -12.00 26.51
N ALA A 565 -26.10 -11.58 27.51
CA ALA A 565 -25.76 -10.18 27.73
C ALA A 565 -25.08 -9.52 26.51
N VAL A 566 -25.11 -8.19 26.50
CA VAL A 566 -24.70 -7.33 25.38
C VAL A 566 -23.29 -7.69 24.87
N PRO A 567 -23.05 -7.72 23.54
CA PRO A 567 -21.72 -7.93 22.96
C PRO A 567 -20.62 -7.05 23.58
N GLY A 568 -19.47 -7.65 23.85
CA GLY A 568 -18.30 -7.00 24.46
C GLY A 568 -18.07 -7.37 25.94
N VAL A 569 -19.04 -8.00 26.60
CA VAL A 569 -18.93 -8.47 27.99
C VAL A 569 -19.34 -9.95 28.06
N LYS A 570 -18.67 -10.77 28.88
CA LYS A 570 -19.17 -12.10 29.24
C LYS A 570 -19.64 -12.10 30.68
N CYS A 571 -20.92 -12.42 30.85
CA CYS A 571 -21.54 -12.60 32.14
C CYS A 571 -21.82 -14.08 32.42
N VAL A 572 -21.76 -14.45 33.69
CA VAL A 572 -21.97 -15.81 34.19
C VAL A 572 -23.10 -15.77 35.21
N TRP A 573 -24.12 -16.62 35.02
CA TRP A 573 -25.21 -16.72 35.97
C TRP A 573 -24.83 -17.64 37.14
N ASN A 574 -24.81 -17.10 38.35
CA ASN A 574 -24.61 -17.89 39.56
C ASN A 574 -25.97 -18.44 40.04
N SER A 575 -26.18 -19.74 39.90
CA SER A 575 -27.40 -20.44 40.32
C SER A 575 -27.56 -20.55 41.84
N THR A 576 -26.48 -20.37 42.61
CA THR A 576 -26.50 -20.46 44.07
C THR A 576 -26.97 -19.15 44.71
N THR A 577 -26.57 -18.02 44.14
CA THR A 577 -26.95 -16.67 44.61
C THR A 577 -28.10 -16.05 43.82
N SER A 578 -28.49 -16.64 42.68
CA SER A 578 -29.43 -16.07 41.71
C SER A 578 -29.03 -14.66 41.24
N THR A 579 -27.74 -14.47 40.97
CA THR A 579 -27.17 -13.19 40.52
C THR A 579 -26.34 -13.36 39.26
N CYS A 580 -26.45 -12.40 38.34
CA CYS A 580 -25.56 -12.29 37.20
C CYS A 580 -24.22 -11.66 37.63
N MET A 581 -23.12 -12.36 37.37
CA MET A 581 -21.75 -11.96 37.72
C MET A 581 -20.90 -11.80 36.47
N SER A 582 -19.74 -11.15 36.58
CA SER A 582 -18.83 -11.01 35.44
C SER A 582 -17.93 -12.25 35.29
N TRP A 583 -17.39 -12.49 34.09
CA TRP A 583 -16.49 -13.62 33.86
C TRP A 583 -15.30 -13.64 34.82
N ASP A 584 -14.67 -12.48 35.08
CA ASP A 584 -13.48 -12.38 35.93
C ASP A 584 -13.80 -12.54 37.44
N THR A 585 -15.07 -12.46 37.83
CA THR A 585 -15.55 -12.67 39.20
C THR A 585 -16.22 -14.04 39.43
N ALA A 586 -16.38 -14.84 38.38
CA ALA A 586 -16.99 -16.17 38.47
C ALA A 586 -16.02 -17.24 38.97
N ALA A 587 -16.53 -18.22 39.73
CA ALA A 587 -15.73 -19.36 40.16
C ALA A 587 -15.37 -20.26 38.96
N PRO A 588 -14.21 -20.95 38.97
CA PRO A 588 -13.79 -21.80 37.85
C PRO A 588 -14.84 -22.83 37.41
N HIS A 589 -15.54 -23.43 38.37
CA HIS A 589 -16.64 -24.37 38.14
C HIS A 589 -17.80 -23.76 37.32
N ASP A 590 -18.16 -22.51 37.59
CA ASP A 590 -19.28 -21.84 36.93
C ASP A 590 -18.90 -21.40 35.49
N THR A 591 -17.62 -21.11 35.25
CA THR A 591 -17.09 -20.82 33.90
C THR A 591 -17.00 -22.06 33.00
N GLU A 592 -16.88 -23.26 33.57
CA GLU A 592 -16.79 -24.52 32.82
C GLU A 592 -18.13 -24.88 32.17
N SER A 593 -19.25 -24.60 32.85
CA SER A 593 -20.60 -24.62 32.28
C SER A 593 -20.71 -23.75 31.03
N LEU A 594 -20.18 -22.52 31.07
CA LEU A 594 -20.28 -21.57 29.96
C LEU A 594 -19.44 -22.00 28.74
N ARG A 595 -18.23 -22.54 28.95
CA ARG A 595 -17.40 -23.10 27.84
C ARG A 595 -18.14 -24.19 27.06
N ASN A 596 -18.94 -25.00 27.75
CA ASN A 596 -19.79 -26.02 27.12
C ASN A 596 -20.99 -25.46 26.35
N THR A 597 -21.38 -24.20 26.58
CA THR A 597 -22.48 -23.52 25.88
C THR A 597 -22.08 -22.74 24.62
N CYS A 598 -20.78 -22.61 24.33
CA CYS A 598 -20.30 -22.06 23.05
C CYS A 598 -20.84 -22.93 21.89
N SER A 599 -21.92 -22.50 21.25
CA SER A 599 -22.63 -23.29 20.24
C SER A 599 -21.72 -23.56 19.03
N PRO A 600 -21.48 -24.82 18.62
CA PRO A 600 -20.71 -25.13 17.44
C PRO A 600 -21.54 -24.81 16.17
N ARG A 601 -21.59 -23.53 15.78
CA ARG A 601 -22.02 -23.11 14.42
C ARG A 601 -20.90 -23.33 13.38
N GLY A 602 -20.25 -24.49 13.49
CA GLY A 602 -19.39 -25.12 12.51
C GLY A 602 -19.76 -26.61 12.51
N GLY A 603 -20.27 -27.11 11.38
CA GLY A 603 -21.01 -28.37 11.35
C GLY A 603 -20.19 -29.60 11.75
N LYS A 604 -20.57 -30.26 12.85
CA LYS A 604 -20.09 -31.60 13.20
C LYS A 604 -20.62 -32.63 12.19
N PHE A 605 -19.73 -33.36 11.54
CA PHE A 605 -20.05 -34.56 10.76
C PHE A 605 -19.21 -35.73 11.25
N LEU A 606 -19.85 -36.68 11.93
CA LEU A 606 -19.26 -37.98 12.26
C LEU A 606 -19.18 -38.85 10.99
N PHE A 607 -18.05 -39.53 10.80
CA PHE A 607 -17.89 -40.57 9.78
C PHE A 607 -17.38 -41.86 10.42
N GLN A 608 -17.84 -43.00 9.89
CA GLN A 608 -17.43 -44.33 10.31
C GLN A 608 -17.00 -45.13 9.07
N ILE A 609 -15.79 -45.68 9.10
CA ILE A 609 -15.29 -46.62 8.08
C ILE A 609 -14.59 -47.76 8.82
N ASN A 610 -15.02 -49.00 8.57
CA ASN A 610 -14.41 -50.25 9.07
C ASN A 610 -13.97 -50.20 10.55
N SER A 611 -14.96 -50.10 11.44
CA SER A 611 -14.81 -50.32 12.90
C SER A 611 -14.03 -49.27 13.69
N VAL A 612 -13.49 -48.22 13.06
CA VAL A 612 -12.81 -47.12 13.76
C VAL A 612 -13.63 -45.83 13.64
N LEU A 613 -13.89 -45.18 14.77
CA LEU A 613 -14.43 -43.82 14.83
C LEU A 613 -13.29 -42.82 14.60
N PHE A 614 -13.53 -41.81 13.76
CA PHE A 614 -12.70 -40.60 13.71
C PHE A 614 -13.62 -39.40 13.91
N GLU A 615 -13.34 -38.58 14.93
CA GLU A 615 -13.81 -37.20 14.96
C GLU A 615 -12.88 -36.32 14.11
N LEU A 616 -13.43 -35.21 13.61
CA LEU A 616 -12.71 -34.25 12.76
C LEU A 616 -13.44 -32.91 12.81
N SER A 617 -12.88 -31.93 13.52
CA SER A 617 -13.38 -30.54 13.50
C SER A 617 -12.96 -29.82 12.21
N MET A 618 -13.88 -29.66 11.25
CA MET A 618 -13.61 -28.88 10.04
C MET A 618 -13.66 -27.37 10.31
N HIS A 619 -12.54 -26.80 10.76
CA HIS A 619 -12.39 -25.36 11.01
C HIS A 619 -11.63 -24.56 9.95
N GLN A 620 -11.29 -25.15 8.79
CA GLN A 620 -10.67 -24.43 7.67
C GLN A 620 -11.41 -24.61 6.34
N ARG A 621 -11.65 -23.51 5.62
CA ARG A 621 -12.25 -23.51 4.28
C ARG A 621 -11.30 -24.13 3.25
N ILE A 622 -11.40 -25.44 3.02
CA ILE A 622 -10.66 -26.14 1.95
C ILE A 622 -11.14 -25.62 0.58
N LYS A 623 -10.35 -24.74 -0.06
CA LYS A 623 -10.73 -24.09 -1.32
C LYS A 623 -10.61 -24.97 -2.58
N LYS A 624 -9.99 -26.16 -2.50
CA LYS A 624 -9.97 -27.21 -3.55
C LYS A 624 -9.36 -28.51 -3.01
N ILE A 625 -9.91 -29.65 -3.41
CA ILE A 625 -9.30 -30.99 -3.27
C ILE A 625 -9.09 -31.53 -4.69
N ILE A 626 -7.89 -32.04 -4.98
CA ILE A 626 -7.56 -32.71 -6.26
C ILE A 626 -7.20 -34.15 -5.93
N ILE A 627 -7.93 -35.10 -6.53
CA ILE A 627 -7.65 -36.53 -6.43
C ILE A 627 -6.85 -36.95 -7.67
N CYS A 628 -5.67 -37.52 -7.45
CA CYS A 628 -4.90 -38.19 -8.47
C CYS A 628 -5.06 -39.72 -8.32
N THR A 629 -5.12 -40.45 -9.43
CA THR A 629 -5.18 -41.91 -9.43
C THR A 629 -4.00 -42.48 -10.19
N LYS A 630 -3.15 -43.26 -9.50
CA LYS A 630 -2.07 -44.04 -10.11
C LYS A 630 -2.46 -45.51 -10.07
N MET A 631 -2.64 -46.13 -11.23
CA MET A 631 -2.76 -47.59 -11.33
C MET A 631 -1.36 -48.21 -11.23
N SER A 632 -1.23 -49.28 -10.44
CA SER A 632 0.02 -50.04 -10.38
C SER A 632 0.36 -50.61 -11.76
N GLY A 633 1.59 -50.39 -12.23
CA GLY A 633 2.09 -50.91 -13.52
C GLY A 633 2.00 -49.97 -14.73
N SER A 634 1.59 -48.69 -14.58
CA SER A 634 1.62 -47.71 -15.68
C SER A 634 2.49 -46.49 -15.38
N THR A 635 3.21 -46.01 -16.40
CA THR A 635 4.01 -44.76 -16.36
C THR A 635 3.18 -43.50 -16.62
N SER A 636 1.90 -43.62 -16.99
CA SER A 636 1.03 -42.47 -17.28
C SER A 636 0.14 -42.11 -16.09
N ILE A 637 0.29 -40.88 -15.59
CA ILE A 637 -0.65 -40.29 -14.61
C ILE A 637 -1.87 -39.75 -15.35
N PHE A 638 -3.05 -40.29 -15.08
CA PHE A 638 -4.31 -39.70 -15.55
C PHE A 638 -4.71 -38.54 -14.64
N ASN A 639 -4.41 -37.31 -15.06
CA ASN A 639 -4.87 -36.09 -14.40
C ASN A 639 -6.33 -35.79 -14.77
N ILE A 640 -7.28 -36.22 -13.92
CA ILE A 640 -8.69 -35.85 -14.02
C ILE A 640 -8.97 -34.74 -13.00
N ILE A 641 -9.04 -33.49 -13.46
CA ILE A 641 -9.34 -32.34 -12.61
C ILE A 641 -10.86 -32.27 -12.38
N ILE A 642 -11.34 -32.74 -11.23
CA ILE A 642 -12.74 -32.57 -10.80
C ILE A 642 -12.77 -31.72 -9.53
N THR A 643 -13.50 -30.59 -9.59
CA THR A 643 -13.67 -29.72 -8.42
C THR A 643 -14.79 -30.27 -7.52
N LEU A 644 -14.39 -30.98 -6.46
CA LEU A 644 -15.31 -31.57 -5.48
C LEU A 644 -15.72 -30.53 -4.42
N THR A 645 -16.88 -29.91 -4.61
CA THR A 645 -17.40 -28.85 -3.73
C THR A 645 -18.57 -29.28 -2.83
N THR A 646 -19.09 -30.50 -2.99
CA THR A 646 -20.28 -30.98 -2.25
C THR A 646 -20.21 -32.48 -1.95
N GLN A 647 -20.78 -32.89 -0.82
CA GLN A 647 -20.81 -34.29 -0.34
C GLN A 647 -21.31 -35.28 -1.40
N LYS A 648 -22.35 -34.92 -2.17
CA LYS A 648 -22.90 -35.77 -3.24
C LYS A 648 -21.90 -36.05 -4.37
N LYS A 649 -21.02 -35.10 -4.71
CA LYS A 649 -19.98 -35.30 -5.73
C LYS A 649 -18.86 -36.23 -5.23
N VAL A 650 -18.49 -36.12 -3.95
CA VAL A 650 -17.50 -37.02 -3.32
C VAL A 650 -18.02 -38.46 -3.30
N GLN A 651 -19.26 -38.66 -2.86
CA GLN A 651 -19.93 -39.98 -2.84
C GLN A 651 -20.03 -40.62 -4.24
N PHE A 652 -20.33 -39.82 -5.28
CA PHE A 652 -20.33 -40.29 -6.66
C PHE A 652 -18.96 -40.81 -7.13
N VAL A 653 -17.89 -40.05 -6.86
CA VAL A 653 -16.51 -40.45 -7.25
C VAL A 653 -16.05 -41.69 -6.50
N LEU A 654 -16.30 -41.79 -5.19
CA LEU A 654 -15.96 -42.98 -4.40
C LEU A 654 -16.70 -44.23 -4.90
N LYS A 655 -17.98 -44.09 -5.25
CA LYS A 655 -18.77 -45.18 -5.83
C LYS A 655 -18.20 -45.66 -7.16
N GLU A 656 -17.78 -44.76 -8.05
CA GLU A 656 -17.16 -45.15 -9.33
C GLU A 656 -15.74 -45.72 -9.19
N MET A 657 -14.95 -45.24 -8.22
CA MET A 657 -13.64 -45.86 -7.92
C MET A 657 -13.80 -47.30 -7.43
N HIS A 658 -14.79 -47.56 -6.58
CA HIS A 658 -15.11 -48.92 -6.13
C HIS A 658 -15.58 -49.81 -7.30
N ASN A 659 -16.46 -49.28 -8.15
CA ASN A 659 -16.97 -49.97 -9.35
C ASN A 659 -15.83 -50.35 -10.33
N ARG A 660 -14.86 -49.46 -10.54
CA ARG A 660 -13.67 -49.71 -11.38
C ARG A 660 -12.65 -50.66 -10.76
N SER A 661 -12.49 -50.65 -9.43
CA SER A 661 -11.63 -51.61 -8.73
C SER A 661 -12.17 -53.04 -8.87
N LEU A 662 -13.50 -53.21 -8.78
CA LEU A 662 -14.19 -54.49 -9.04
C LEU A 662 -14.02 -55.00 -10.48
N GLN A 663 -13.95 -54.11 -11.48
CA GLN A 663 -13.78 -54.49 -12.89
C GLN A 663 -12.34 -54.83 -13.30
N SER A 664 -11.33 -54.27 -12.64
CA SER A 664 -9.93 -54.35 -13.10
C SER A 664 -9.01 -55.29 -12.32
N LYS A 665 -9.48 -55.90 -11.21
CA LYS A 665 -8.66 -56.71 -10.27
C LYS A 665 -7.39 -56.02 -9.76
N ALA A 666 -7.32 -54.69 -9.83
CA ALA A 666 -6.21 -53.90 -9.37
C ALA A 666 -6.61 -53.05 -8.15
N VAL A 667 -5.71 -52.97 -7.16
CA VAL A 667 -5.88 -52.08 -6.00
C VAL A 667 -5.68 -50.64 -6.45
N ILE A 668 -6.74 -49.83 -6.39
CA ILE A 668 -6.70 -48.41 -6.72
C ILE A 668 -6.60 -47.64 -5.40
N THR A 669 -5.40 -47.19 -5.03
CA THR A 669 -5.22 -46.26 -3.91
C THR A 669 -5.52 -44.82 -4.37
N PRO A 670 -6.35 -44.05 -3.63
CA PRO A 670 -6.57 -42.64 -3.90
C PRO A 670 -5.36 -41.81 -3.44
N TRP A 671 -4.88 -40.91 -4.29
CA TRP A 671 -3.83 -39.95 -3.94
C TRP A 671 -4.45 -38.56 -3.84
N VAL A 672 -4.05 -37.76 -2.85
CA VAL A 672 -4.48 -36.37 -2.72
C VAL A 672 -3.30 -35.45 -3.03
N GLY A 673 -3.42 -34.68 -4.12
CA GLY A 673 -2.45 -33.65 -4.48
C GLY A 673 -2.92 -32.29 -3.98
N LEU A 674 -2.16 -31.66 -3.07
CA LEU A 674 -2.46 -30.31 -2.57
C LEU A 674 -1.61 -29.29 -3.34
N ARG A 675 -2.27 -28.48 -4.18
CA ARG A 675 -1.62 -27.42 -4.98
C ARG A 675 -1.93 -26.05 -4.39
N LYS A 676 -0.89 -25.27 -4.08
CA LYS A 676 -0.97 -23.92 -3.45
C LYS A 676 -1.66 -23.88 -2.07
N ILE A 677 -1.35 -24.84 -1.18
CA ILE A 677 -1.72 -24.78 0.24
C ILE A 677 -0.44 -24.87 1.06
N ASN A 678 -0.28 -23.96 2.03
CA ASN A 678 0.84 -24.01 2.97
C ASN A 678 0.57 -25.11 4.00
N VAL A 679 1.45 -26.10 4.10
CA VAL A 679 1.24 -27.32 4.91
C VAL A 679 1.66 -27.11 6.38
N SER A 680 2.17 -25.92 6.74
CA SER A 680 2.62 -25.56 8.10
C SER A 680 1.50 -25.44 9.16
N TYR A 681 0.26 -25.75 8.82
CA TYR A 681 -0.94 -25.46 9.63
C TYR A 681 -1.76 -26.70 10.00
N TRP A 682 -1.13 -27.88 10.01
CA TRP A 682 -1.79 -29.18 10.19
C TRP A 682 -1.19 -29.93 11.39
N CYS A 683 -2.04 -30.32 12.33
CA CYS A 683 -1.72 -31.04 13.55
C CYS A 683 -2.84 -32.03 13.88
N TRP A 684 -2.56 -33.03 14.72
CA TRP A 684 -3.56 -33.95 15.25
C TRP A 684 -4.52 -33.24 16.22
N GLU A 685 -5.59 -33.92 16.66
CA GLU A 685 -6.54 -33.36 17.65
C GLU A 685 -5.89 -33.04 19.01
N ASP A 686 -4.74 -33.64 19.32
CA ASP A 686 -3.89 -33.33 20.48
C ASP A 686 -2.88 -32.18 20.24
N MET A 687 -2.99 -31.50 19.09
CA MET A 687 -2.09 -30.43 18.60
C MET A 687 -0.63 -30.86 18.35
N SER A 688 -0.32 -32.16 18.31
CA SER A 688 1.01 -32.62 17.89
C SER A 688 1.20 -32.50 16.35
N PRO A 689 2.39 -32.12 15.87
CA PRO A 689 2.68 -32.10 14.43
C PRO A 689 2.77 -33.52 13.85
N PHE A 690 2.50 -33.68 12.55
CA PHE A 690 2.54 -34.95 11.80
C PHE A 690 3.90 -35.69 11.78
N THR A 691 4.90 -35.24 12.54
CA THR A 691 6.29 -35.71 12.50
C THR A 691 6.54 -37.08 13.12
N ASN A 692 5.55 -37.74 13.73
CA ASN A 692 5.65 -39.15 14.09
C ASN A 692 5.23 -40.06 12.91
N SER A 693 6.25 -40.45 12.14
CA SER A 693 6.42 -41.72 11.41
C SER A 693 5.47 -42.13 10.26
N THR A 694 4.52 -41.31 9.79
CA THR A 694 3.54 -41.76 8.77
C THR A 694 3.70 -41.24 7.34
N LEU A 695 4.42 -40.14 7.08
CA LEU A 695 4.64 -39.59 5.73
C LEU A 695 6.08 -39.78 5.23
N GLN A 696 6.24 -40.39 4.05
CA GLN A 696 7.51 -40.45 3.33
C GLN A 696 7.45 -39.73 1.97
N TRP A 697 8.58 -39.11 1.60
CA TRP A 697 8.75 -38.36 0.35
C TRP A 697 9.67 -39.12 -0.61
N LEU A 698 9.38 -39.07 -1.92
CA LEU A 698 10.26 -39.59 -2.95
C LEU A 698 11.41 -38.60 -3.25
N PRO A 699 12.68 -39.04 -3.30
CA PRO A 699 13.79 -38.18 -3.73
C PRO A 699 13.71 -37.89 -5.24
N GLY A 700 13.72 -36.61 -5.64
CA GLY A 700 14.00 -36.20 -7.03
C GLY A 700 13.00 -35.26 -7.73
N GLU A 701 11.86 -34.92 -7.13
CA GLU A 701 10.87 -34.00 -7.75
C GLU A 701 11.17 -32.51 -7.44
N PRO A 702 10.97 -31.58 -8.40
CA PRO A 702 11.28 -30.15 -8.25
C PRO A 702 10.24 -29.40 -7.39
N SER A 703 10.69 -28.37 -6.66
CA SER A 703 9.92 -27.68 -5.59
C SER A 703 8.71 -26.86 -6.05
N ASP A 704 8.62 -26.52 -7.34
CA ASP A 704 7.76 -25.41 -7.78
C ASP A 704 6.39 -25.87 -8.30
N ALA A 705 6.13 -27.19 -8.28
CA ALA A 705 4.96 -27.81 -8.90
C ALA A 705 3.92 -28.42 -7.92
N GLY A 706 4.17 -28.39 -6.61
CA GLY A 706 3.26 -28.93 -5.58
C GLY A 706 3.54 -30.40 -5.24
N PHE A 707 3.29 -30.78 -3.99
CA PHE A 707 3.82 -32.01 -3.40
C PHE A 707 2.87 -33.21 -3.51
N CYS A 708 3.45 -34.40 -3.69
CA CYS A 708 2.79 -35.70 -3.55
C CYS A 708 3.52 -36.51 -2.46
N GLY A 709 2.81 -36.94 -1.42
CA GLY A 709 3.29 -37.86 -0.39
C GLY A 709 2.47 -39.14 -0.35
N PHE A 710 2.98 -40.19 0.31
CA PHE A 710 2.24 -41.42 0.57
C PHE A 710 2.33 -41.82 2.06
N LEU A 711 1.33 -42.57 2.52
CA LEU A 711 1.27 -43.15 3.85
C LEU A 711 1.95 -44.52 3.87
N ALA A 712 2.77 -44.78 4.88
CA ALA A 712 3.44 -46.07 5.11
C ALA A 712 3.36 -46.46 6.59
N GLU A 713 3.46 -47.76 6.89
CA GLU A 713 3.49 -48.25 8.27
C GLU A 713 4.82 -47.89 8.97
N PRO A 714 4.79 -47.61 10.28
CA PRO A 714 5.95 -47.11 11.02
C PRO A 714 7.00 -48.21 11.23
N THR A 715 8.18 -48.04 10.64
CA THR A 715 9.35 -48.90 10.93
C THR A 715 10.23 -48.29 12.03
N PHE A 716 10.84 -49.15 12.85
CA PHE A 716 11.33 -48.81 14.21
C PHE A 716 12.59 -47.91 14.27
N ASN A 717 13.14 -47.47 13.13
CA ASN A 717 14.32 -46.60 13.05
C ASN A 717 13.99 -45.32 12.30
N GLY A 718 13.59 -44.28 13.05
CA GLY A 718 13.25 -42.97 12.48
C GLY A 718 14.42 -42.27 11.80
N LEU A 719 14.17 -41.69 10.64
CA LEU A 719 15.13 -40.80 9.95
C LEU A 719 15.34 -39.52 10.76
N LYS A 720 16.56 -39.32 11.29
CA LYS A 720 17.00 -38.02 11.78
C LYS A 720 17.17 -37.06 10.61
N ALA A 721 16.21 -36.16 10.40
CA ALA A 721 16.45 -34.96 9.62
C ALA A 721 17.35 -34.03 10.46
N ALA A 722 18.55 -33.74 9.97
CA ALA A 722 19.38 -32.70 10.55
C ALA A 722 18.71 -31.34 10.31
N THR A 723 18.39 -30.62 11.38
CA THR A 723 17.94 -29.24 11.30
C THR A 723 19.06 -28.37 10.73
N CYS A 724 18.72 -27.38 9.90
CA CYS A 724 19.66 -26.31 9.53
C CYS A 724 19.85 -25.36 10.72
N VAL A 725 20.42 -25.88 11.79
CA VAL A 725 20.80 -25.17 13.02
C VAL A 725 22.23 -25.60 13.34
N ASN A 726 23.19 -24.94 12.71
CA ASN A 726 24.56 -24.91 13.20
C ASN A 726 25.02 -23.45 13.18
N SER A 727 25.48 -22.97 14.33
CA SER A 727 25.40 -21.57 14.71
C SER A 727 26.65 -20.77 14.35
N VAL A 728 26.87 -20.49 13.05
CA VAL A 728 27.83 -19.47 12.59
C VAL A 728 27.31 -18.78 11.32
N ASN A 729 27.15 -17.45 11.38
CA ASN A 729 26.97 -16.51 10.27
C ASN A 729 25.78 -16.71 9.29
N GLY A 730 24.64 -16.08 9.61
CA GLY A 730 23.91 -15.19 8.70
C GLY A 730 23.16 -15.74 7.47
N SER A 731 21.82 -15.63 7.52
CA SER A 731 20.87 -15.46 6.40
C SER A 731 20.35 -16.69 5.62
N LEU A 732 19.36 -16.39 4.76
CA LEU A 732 18.33 -17.22 4.13
C LEU A 732 18.74 -18.61 3.59
N CYS A 733 17.83 -19.58 3.75
CA CYS A 733 17.87 -20.86 3.01
C CYS A 733 17.17 -20.78 1.64
N GLU A 734 17.82 -20.16 0.64
CA GLU A 734 17.64 -20.62 -0.75
C GLU A 734 18.57 -21.81 -1.02
N ARG A 735 18.14 -22.78 -1.83
CA ARG A 735 19.00 -23.92 -2.20
C ARG A 735 20.07 -23.48 -3.20
N PRO A 736 21.32 -23.97 -3.08
CA PRO A 736 22.34 -23.72 -4.09
C PRO A 736 22.03 -24.48 -5.38
N THR A 737 21.48 -23.77 -6.36
CA THR A 737 21.87 -24.02 -7.76
C THR A 737 23.27 -23.45 -7.96
N ASN A 738 24.05 -23.97 -8.92
CA ASN A 738 25.45 -23.58 -9.16
C ASN A 738 25.59 -22.18 -9.79
N HIS A 739 25.12 -21.15 -9.08
CA HIS A 739 25.51 -19.77 -9.27
C HIS A 739 26.53 -19.39 -8.19
N SER A 740 27.57 -18.66 -8.61
CA SER A 740 28.63 -18.18 -7.72
C SER A 740 28.05 -17.46 -6.50
N VAL A 741 28.64 -17.73 -5.32
CA VAL A 741 28.24 -17.15 -4.03
C VAL A 741 28.16 -15.63 -4.15
N LYS A 742 26.94 -15.10 -4.29
CA LYS A 742 26.69 -13.67 -4.09
C LYS A 742 26.88 -13.39 -2.61
N GLN A 743 27.74 -12.41 -2.29
CA GLN A 743 27.87 -11.90 -0.94
C GLN A 743 26.49 -11.47 -0.41
N CYS A 744 26.27 -11.65 0.89
CA CYS A 744 25.11 -11.08 1.56
C CYS A 744 25.10 -9.56 1.33
N ARG A 745 23.98 -9.02 0.85
CA ARG A 745 23.87 -7.58 0.54
C ARG A 745 23.91 -6.76 1.82
N THR A 746 24.52 -5.58 1.76
CA THR A 746 24.43 -4.58 2.84
C THR A 746 22.97 -4.12 3.01
N PRO A 747 22.37 -4.26 4.20
CA PRO A 747 21.03 -3.76 4.50
C PRO A 747 20.88 -2.27 4.19
N CYS A 748 19.71 -1.83 3.72
CA CYS A 748 19.46 -0.43 3.37
C CYS A 748 19.80 0.51 4.54
N ALA A 749 19.45 0.14 5.78
CA ALA A 749 19.70 0.96 6.97
C ALA A 749 21.18 1.20 7.34
N LEU A 750 22.13 0.50 6.71
CA LEU A 750 23.57 0.78 6.86
C LEU A 750 24.11 1.72 5.79
N ARG A 751 23.32 2.05 4.75
CA ARG A 751 23.70 2.94 3.67
C ARG A 751 23.44 4.38 4.07
N SER A 752 24.46 5.21 3.98
CA SER A 752 24.49 6.54 4.63
C SER A 752 24.29 7.73 3.68
N SER A 753 24.21 7.48 2.37
CA SER A 753 23.94 8.49 1.34
C SER A 753 22.89 7.99 0.33
N CYS A 754 22.26 8.93 -0.38
CA CYS A 754 21.36 8.67 -1.49
C CYS A 754 22.05 7.83 -2.59
N SER A 755 23.29 8.19 -2.93
CA SER A 755 24.07 7.50 -3.97
C SER A 755 24.36 6.04 -3.62
N GLU A 756 24.69 5.75 -2.35
CA GLU A 756 24.85 4.39 -1.86
C GLU A 756 23.50 3.67 -1.78
N CYS A 757 22.47 4.32 -1.24
CA CYS A 757 21.12 3.79 -1.10
C CYS A 757 20.52 3.32 -2.44
N THR A 758 20.68 4.14 -3.48
CA THR A 758 20.11 3.93 -4.81
C THR A 758 21.05 3.16 -5.77
N SER A 759 22.24 2.77 -5.32
CA SER A 759 23.21 2.02 -6.15
C SER A 759 22.74 0.61 -6.52
N GLY A 760 22.06 0.50 -7.67
CA GLY A 760 21.84 -0.78 -8.37
C GLY A 760 20.82 -1.75 -7.74
N SER A 761 20.03 -1.32 -6.74
CA SER A 761 18.99 -2.15 -6.11
C SER A 761 17.69 -1.38 -5.94
N SER A 762 16.63 -1.79 -6.67
CA SER A 762 15.26 -1.25 -6.56
C SER A 762 14.51 -1.67 -5.27
N GLU A 763 15.24 -2.11 -4.25
CA GLU A 763 14.74 -2.65 -2.97
C GLU A 763 14.93 -1.64 -1.82
N CYS A 764 15.80 -0.63 -1.99
CA CYS A 764 16.00 0.43 -1.02
C CYS A 764 15.41 1.75 -1.53
N MET A 765 14.98 2.60 -0.60
CA MET A 765 14.47 3.95 -0.88
C MET A 765 15.14 4.96 0.04
N TRP A 766 15.65 6.05 -0.53
CA TRP A 766 16.28 7.13 0.20
C TRP A 766 15.25 8.19 0.57
N CYS A 767 15.16 8.52 1.86
CA CYS A 767 14.32 9.61 2.35
C CYS A 767 15.18 10.86 2.61
N SER A 768 14.96 11.94 1.83
CA SER A 768 15.87 13.09 1.85
C SER A 768 15.81 13.89 3.16
N ASN A 769 14.60 14.28 3.60
CA ASN A 769 14.41 15.13 4.77
C ASN A 769 14.82 14.45 6.10
N THR A 770 14.84 13.11 6.15
CA THR A 770 15.31 12.35 7.33
C THR A 770 16.74 11.82 7.17
N ARG A 771 17.34 11.92 5.97
CA ARG A 771 18.62 11.31 5.58
C ARG A 771 18.72 9.82 5.97
N GLN A 772 17.65 9.06 5.75
CA GLN A 772 17.59 7.62 6.02
C GLN A 772 17.38 6.80 4.75
N CYS A 773 18.18 5.74 4.58
CA CYS A 773 17.93 4.70 3.59
C CYS A 773 17.10 3.58 4.23
N VAL A 774 15.92 3.27 3.68
CA VAL A 774 15.01 2.24 4.19
C VAL A 774 14.75 1.14 3.16
N ASP A 775 14.37 -0.04 3.61
CA ASP A 775 13.86 -1.11 2.73
C ASP A 775 12.46 -0.72 2.24
N SER A 776 12.17 -0.92 0.95
CA SER A 776 10.88 -0.57 0.35
C SER A 776 9.71 -1.32 1.01
N ASN A 777 9.92 -2.54 1.48
CA ASN A 777 8.93 -3.35 2.20
C ASN A 777 8.73 -2.89 3.67
N ALA A 778 9.56 -1.96 4.16
CA ALA A 778 9.54 -1.41 5.52
C ALA A 778 9.20 0.09 5.57
N TYR A 779 8.90 0.73 4.44
CA TYR A 779 8.58 2.16 4.34
C TYR A 779 7.45 2.58 5.29
N VAL A 780 6.28 1.94 5.16
CA VAL A 780 5.09 2.20 5.99
C VAL A 780 5.33 1.96 7.48
N ALA A 781 6.24 1.05 7.84
CA ALA A 781 6.63 0.79 9.23
C ALA A 781 7.68 1.79 9.76
N SER A 782 8.47 2.40 8.87
CA SER A 782 9.53 3.35 9.19
C SER A 782 9.02 4.80 9.27
N PHE A 783 8.00 5.13 8.48
CA PHE A 783 7.38 6.46 8.37
C PHE A 783 5.83 6.41 8.45
N PRO A 784 5.23 5.78 9.47
CA PRO A 784 3.77 5.59 9.56
C PRO A 784 2.95 6.89 9.75
N TYR A 785 3.60 8.04 9.93
CA TYR A 785 2.97 9.34 10.19
C TYR A 785 3.36 10.39 9.14
N GLY A 786 3.81 9.96 7.95
CA GLY A 786 4.28 10.85 6.88
C GLY A 786 5.63 11.51 7.19
N GLN A 787 6.47 10.94 8.06
CA GLN A 787 7.74 11.60 8.41
C GLN A 787 8.73 11.70 7.24
N CYS A 788 8.53 10.92 6.18
CA CYS A 788 9.27 11.04 4.94
C CYS A 788 8.51 11.92 3.95
N MET A 789 8.99 13.15 3.77
CA MET A 789 8.34 14.14 2.90
C MET A 789 8.39 13.70 1.43
N GLU A 790 9.55 13.20 1.01
CA GLU A 790 9.81 12.72 -0.34
C GLU A 790 10.84 11.59 -0.30
N TRP A 791 10.69 10.62 -1.20
CA TRP A 791 11.59 9.48 -1.32
C TRP A 791 12.13 9.27 -2.75
N TYR A 792 13.31 8.66 -2.84
CA TYR A 792 14.09 8.52 -4.07
C TYR A 792 14.61 7.09 -4.22
N THR A 793 14.37 6.48 -5.39
CA THR A 793 14.92 5.16 -5.80
C THR A 793 16.05 5.26 -6.83
N MET A 794 16.33 6.48 -7.30
CA MET A 794 17.43 6.84 -8.19
C MET A 794 18.24 7.96 -7.55
N ASN A 795 19.52 8.07 -7.89
CA ASN A 795 20.42 9.07 -7.31
C ASN A 795 19.92 10.50 -7.57
N SER A 796 19.80 11.29 -6.51
CA SER A 796 19.33 12.68 -6.52
C SER A 796 20.25 13.57 -5.67
N SER A 797 20.31 14.86 -5.97
CA SER A 797 21.08 15.83 -5.16
C SER A 797 20.48 15.94 -3.75
N GLU A 798 21.28 15.70 -2.71
CA GLU A 798 20.84 15.70 -1.30
C GLU A 798 20.72 17.12 -0.69
N ASN A 799 21.42 18.10 -1.25
CA ASN A 799 21.47 19.48 -0.78
C ASN A 799 21.11 20.44 -1.93
N CYS A 800 20.64 21.64 -1.59
CA CYS A 800 20.24 22.65 -2.56
C CYS A 800 21.38 23.02 -3.53
N SER A 801 22.62 23.06 -3.04
CA SER A 801 23.82 23.36 -3.85
C SER A 801 24.10 22.40 -5.01
N GLY A 802 23.43 21.24 -5.06
CA GLY A 802 23.49 20.32 -6.20
C GLY A 802 22.65 20.75 -7.41
N TYR A 803 21.76 21.73 -7.28
CA TYR A 803 20.93 22.23 -8.39
C TYR A 803 21.56 23.48 -9.03
N LYS A 804 21.88 23.36 -10.33
CA LYS A 804 22.57 24.41 -11.08
C LYS A 804 21.65 25.41 -11.77
N THR A 805 20.37 25.11 -11.97
CA THR A 805 19.42 26.07 -12.56
C THR A 805 18.43 26.54 -11.51
N CYS A 806 17.98 27.79 -11.60
CA CYS A 806 16.96 28.29 -10.70
C CYS A 806 15.67 27.45 -10.76
N GLY A 807 15.27 26.96 -11.94
CA GLY A 807 14.10 26.06 -12.07
C GLY A 807 14.22 24.82 -11.20
N HIS A 808 15.32 24.07 -11.34
CA HIS A 808 15.56 22.87 -10.52
C HIS A 808 15.82 23.17 -9.04
N CYS A 809 16.26 24.39 -8.73
CA CYS A 809 16.35 24.85 -7.35
C CYS A 809 14.95 25.02 -6.73
N LEU A 810 14.07 25.80 -7.37
CA LEU A 810 12.72 26.08 -6.85
C LEU A 810 11.76 24.88 -6.98
N ASP A 811 12.11 23.87 -7.80
CA ASP A 811 11.46 22.55 -7.78
C ASP A 811 11.52 21.88 -6.39
N GLN A 812 12.47 22.27 -5.51
CA GLN A 812 12.56 21.77 -4.13
C GLN A 812 11.93 22.77 -3.14
N PRO A 813 10.96 22.35 -2.30
CA PRO A 813 10.21 23.27 -1.42
C PRO A 813 11.00 23.86 -0.24
N GLY A 814 12.29 23.49 -0.09
CA GLY A 814 13.22 24.04 0.91
C GLY A 814 14.42 24.79 0.31
N CYS A 815 14.46 24.98 -1.00
CA CYS A 815 15.59 25.64 -1.66
C CYS A 815 15.16 26.99 -2.26
N GLY A 816 16.08 27.95 -2.29
CA GLY A 816 15.93 29.21 -3.00
C GLY A 816 17.19 29.59 -3.75
N TRP A 817 17.01 30.42 -4.77
CA TRP A 817 18.05 30.85 -5.69
C TRP A 817 18.56 32.24 -5.30
N CYS A 818 19.83 32.31 -4.89
CA CYS A 818 20.54 33.57 -4.69
C CYS A 818 21.18 33.99 -6.02
N THR A 819 20.62 35.01 -6.67
CA THR A 819 21.09 35.53 -7.96
C THR A 819 22.30 36.44 -7.74
N ASP A 820 23.34 36.28 -8.56
CA ASP A 820 24.53 37.15 -8.49
C ASP A 820 24.28 38.51 -9.19
N PRO A 821 25.08 39.55 -8.90
CA PRO A 821 24.87 40.89 -9.48
C PRO A 821 25.34 41.03 -10.94
N SER A 822 25.71 39.94 -11.64
CA SER A 822 26.30 40.01 -12.98
C SER A 822 25.31 40.31 -14.12
N ASN A 823 24.00 40.20 -13.86
CA ASN A 823 22.93 40.26 -14.88
C ASN A 823 23.13 39.24 -16.04
N THR A 824 23.72 38.08 -15.74
CA THR A 824 23.86 36.95 -16.68
C THR A 824 22.98 35.73 -16.33
N GLY A 825 22.20 35.83 -15.25
CA GLY A 825 21.37 34.75 -14.73
C GLY A 825 22.13 33.69 -13.91
N ARG A 826 23.39 33.97 -13.54
CA ARG A 826 24.15 33.16 -12.57
C ARG A 826 23.62 33.32 -11.15
N GLY A 827 23.89 32.31 -10.33
CA GLY A 827 23.49 32.31 -8.93
C GLY A 827 23.89 31.05 -8.20
N GLN A 828 23.36 30.87 -7.00
CA GLN A 828 23.59 29.71 -6.15
C GLN A 828 22.26 29.22 -5.58
N CYS A 829 22.01 27.93 -5.67
CA CYS A 829 20.89 27.29 -4.98
C CYS A 829 21.29 26.98 -3.53
N ILE A 830 20.54 27.49 -2.57
CA ILE A 830 20.84 27.44 -1.13
C ILE A 830 19.56 27.04 -0.38
N GLU A 831 19.69 26.32 0.73
CA GLU A 831 18.59 26.07 1.66
C GLU A 831 17.96 27.41 2.12
N GLY A 832 16.63 27.49 2.20
CA GLY A 832 15.96 28.76 2.54
C GLY A 832 14.45 28.73 2.64
N SER A 833 13.90 29.87 3.03
CA SER A 833 12.46 30.15 3.06
C SER A 833 12.10 31.34 2.17
N TYR A 834 10.81 31.67 2.14
CA TYR A 834 10.34 32.90 1.49
C TYR A 834 11.09 34.15 1.98
N ARG A 835 11.45 34.23 3.27
CA ARG A 835 12.17 35.36 3.87
C ARG A 835 13.67 35.43 3.53
N GLY A 836 14.30 34.35 3.06
CA GLY A 836 15.73 34.34 2.77
C GLY A 836 16.40 32.98 3.01
N PRO A 837 17.72 32.90 2.78
CA PRO A 837 18.50 31.67 2.99
C PRO A 837 18.53 31.26 4.47
N ILE A 838 18.47 29.95 4.70
CA ILE A 838 18.45 29.31 6.02
C ILE A 838 19.74 28.53 6.22
N GLN A 839 20.38 28.74 7.37
CA GLN A 839 21.51 27.93 7.79
C GLN A 839 21.04 26.82 8.73
N THR A 840 21.13 25.58 8.26
CA THR A 840 20.97 24.36 9.07
C THR A 840 22.33 23.97 9.67
N LEU A 841 22.54 24.24 10.96
CA LEU A 841 23.76 23.90 11.69
C LEU A 841 23.83 22.40 12.02
N PHE A 842 24.19 21.58 11.02
CA PHE A 842 24.47 20.16 11.25
C PHE A 842 25.84 19.98 11.93
N HIS A 843 25.85 19.48 13.17
CA HIS A 843 27.07 18.87 13.72
C HIS A 843 27.27 17.49 13.12
N ALA A 844 28.49 17.21 12.65
CA ALA A 844 28.93 15.85 12.38
C ALA A 844 28.89 15.01 13.69
N PRO A 845 28.77 13.67 13.62
CA PRO A 845 28.78 12.81 14.79
C PRO A 845 30.17 12.79 15.46
N SER A 846 30.44 13.79 16.31
CA SER A 846 31.62 13.81 17.19
C SER A 846 31.46 12.79 18.31
N SER A 847 32.47 11.95 18.51
CA SER A 847 32.49 10.79 19.40
C SER A 847 32.59 11.10 20.90
N SER A 848 31.93 12.17 21.38
CA SER A 848 32.08 12.67 22.76
C SER A 848 30.78 13.22 23.37
N GLY A 849 29.98 12.31 23.95
CA GLY A 849 28.96 12.62 24.96
C GLY A 849 27.56 12.99 24.45
N PRO A 850 26.50 12.72 25.24
CA PRO A 850 25.13 13.11 24.90
C PRO A 850 24.90 14.61 25.18
N SER A 851 24.84 15.41 24.12
CA SER A 851 24.45 16.82 24.20
C SER A 851 22.94 16.95 24.44
N LEU A 852 22.54 17.52 25.57
CA LEU A 852 21.14 17.83 25.95
C LEU A 852 20.53 19.02 25.16
N ILE A 853 21.06 19.32 23.98
CA ILE A 853 20.66 20.45 23.14
C ILE A 853 19.87 19.88 21.96
N PRO A 854 18.61 20.30 21.73
CA PRO A 854 17.88 19.97 20.50
C PRO A 854 18.72 20.34 19.27
N ALA A 855 18.53 19.64 18.14
CA ALA A 855 19.15 20.07 16.89
C ALA A 855 18.84 21.57 16.67
N PRO A 856 19.86 22.42 16.44
CA PRO A 856 19.67 23.86 16.38
C PRO A 856 18.63 24.16 15.31
N GLN A 857 17.60 24.92 15.69
CA GLN A 857 16.49 25.28 14.80
C GLN A 857 17.06 25.93 13.54
N PRO A 858 16.52 25.64 12.34
CA PRO A 858 16.91 26.33 11.12
C PRO A 858 16.78 27.84 11.30
N MET A 859 17.89 28.57 11.18
CA MET A 859 17.92 30.03 11.37
C MET A 859 18.10 30.74 10.04
N LEU A 860 17.38 31.84 9.85
CA LEU A 860 17.58 32.76 8.73
C LEU A 860 19.00 33.36 8.81
N ASN A 861 19.81 33.16 7.77
CA ASN A 861 21.15 33.74 7.67
C ASN A 861 21.32 34.51 6.37
N VAL A 862 20.86 35.76 6.38
CA VAL A 862 20.88 36.70 5.24
C VAL A 862 22.30 36.93 4.69
N SER A 863 23.37 36.68 5.46
CA SER A 863 24.75 36.81 4.95
C SER A 863 25.11 35.82 3.85
N LEU A 864 24.36 34.72 3.71
CA LEU A 864 24.49 33.75 2.60
C LEU A 864 23.97 34.30 1.26
N CYS A 865 23.16 35.36 1.28
CA CYS A 865 22.70 36.06 0.07
C CYS A 865 22.62 37.58 0.35
N PRO A 866 23.77 38.28 0.38
CA PRO A 866 23.86 39.62 0.94
C PRO A 866 23.29 40.69 0.00
N LEU A 867 22.18 41.31 0.42
CA LEU A 867 21.56 42.45 -0.28
C LEU A 867 22.53 43.63 -0.49
N GLU A 868 23.48 43.84 0.42
CA GLU A 868 24.53 44.87 0.30
C GLU A 868 25.45 44.65 -0.92
N GLY A 869 25.60 43.40 -1.37
CA GLY A 869 26.34 43.05 -2.58
C GLY A 869 25.49 43.07 -3.87
N SER A 870 24.27 43.61 -3.82
CA SER A 870 23.27 43.56 -4.89
C SER A 870 22.86 42.14 -5.31
N TYR A 871 23.03 41.14 -4.44
CA TYR A 871 22.47 39.80 -4.64
C TYR A 871 20.95 39.82 -4.43
N ASN A 872 20.23 38.98 -5.16
CA ASN A 872 18.76 38.92 -5.08
C ASN A 872 18.26 37.51 -4.75
N TRP A 873 17.46 37.39 -3.69
CA TRP A 873 16.87 36.13 -3.24
C TRP A 873 15.56 35.82 -3.96
N SER A 874 15.47 34.61 -4.53
CA SER A 874 14.29 34.11 -5.24
C SER A 874 13.85 32.78 -4.64
N PHE A 875 12.62 32.70 -4.14
CA PHE A 875 12.06 31.47 -3.53
C PHE A 875 10.78 30.98 -4.23
N ILE A 876 9.96 31.90 -4.76
CA ILE A 876 8.64 31.60 -5.34
C ILE A 876 8.72 31.53 -6.87
N GLN A 877 9.44 32.47 -7.47
CA GLN A 877 9.63 32.60 -8.91
C GLN A 877 11.10 32.93 -9.17
N CYS A 878 11.63 32.43 -10.28
CA CYS A 878 12.98 32.74 -10.70
C CYS A 878 13.14 34.21 -11.13
N PRO A 879 14.37 34.76 -11.08
CA PRO A 879 14.66 36.04 -11.71
C PRO A 879 14.35 35.97 -13.20
N ALA A 880 13.92 37.10 -13.78
CA ALA A 880 13.62 37.20 -15.20
C ALA A 880 14.84 36.86 -16.08
N CYS A 881 16.04 37.20 -15.61
CA CYS A 881 17.30 36.93 -16.29
C CYS A 881 17.81 35.52 -15.96
N GLN A 882 17.92 34.66 -16.98
CA GLN A 882 18.32 33.25 -16.82
C GLN A 882 19.35 32.76 -17.86
N CYS A 883 20.21 33.62 -18.40
CA CYS A 883 21.16 33.28 -19.49
C CYS A 883 22.33 32.36 -19.11
N ASN A 884 22.21 31.60 -18.01
CA ASN A 884 23.18 30.64 -17.48
C ASN A 884 24.63 31.16 -17.37
N GLY A 885 24.88 32.47 -17.35
CA GLY A 885 26.23 33.00 -17.34
C GLY A 885 26.95 33.09 -18.68
N HIS A 886 26.24 32.91 -19.79
CA HIS A 886 26.79 32.89 -21.15
C HIS A 886 26.20 33.97 -22.07
N SER A 887 25.39 34.87 -21.51
CA SER A 887 24.96 36.12 -22.15
C SER A 887 24.49 37.10 -21.07
N SER A 888 24.46 38.39 -21.35
CA SER A 888 23.82 39.40 -20.49
C SER A 888 22.37 39.62 -20.90
N CYS A 889 21.50 39.86 -19.92
CA CYS A 889 20.07 40.03 -20.19
C CYS A 889 19.72 41.47 -20.62
N VAL A 890 19.04 41.58 -21.76
CA VAL A 890 18.40 42.81 -22.25
C VAL A 890 16.90 42.74 -22.00
N ASN A 891 16.28 43.89 -21.67
CA ASN A 891 14.89 43.99 -21.24
C ASN A 891 14.55 42.97 -20.14
N GLU A 892 15.46 42.83 -19.16
CA GLU A 892 15.39 41.99 -17.95
C GLU A 892 15.32 40.46 -18.18
N SER A 893 15.04 39.97 -19.39
CA SER A 893 14.76 38.54 -19.64
C SER A 893 15.32 37.92 -20.91
N VAL A 894 15.84 38.71 -21.85
CA VAL A 894 16.26 38.21 -23.17
C VAL A 894 17.78 38.10 -23.26
N CYS A 895 18.28 36.90 -23.55
CA CYS A 895 19.69 36.66 -23.88
C CYS A 895 19.95 37.14 -25.32
N GLU A 896 20.87 38.08 -25.53
CA GLU A 896 21.15 38.60 -26.89
C GLU A 896 21.78 37.54 -27.79
N ARG A 897 22.90 36.98 -27.32
CA ARG A 897 23.71 36.03 -28.08
C ARG A 897 24.49 35.17 -27.10
N CYS A 898 24.29 33.87 -27.19
CA CYS A 898 24.97 32.91 -26.34
C CYS A 898 26.45 32.80 -26.71
N GLU A 899 27.33 32.93 -25.72
CA GLU A 899 28.78 32.83 -25.83
C GLU A 899 29.26 31.45 -25.33
N ASP A 900 30.56 31.25 -25.13
CA ASP A 900 31.15 30.00 -24.58
C ASP A 900 30.70 28.69 -25.25
N LEU A 901 30.37 28.75 -26.55
CA LEU A 901 29.92 27.61 -27.37
C LEU A 901 28.55 27.07 -26.91
N THR A 902 27.66 27.94 -26.43
CA THR A 902 26.31 27.61 -25.96
C THR A 902 25.20 28.13 -26.89
N THR A 903 23.99 27.60 -26.72
CA THR A 903 22.78 27.88 -27.50
C THR A 903 21.53 27.56 -26.68
N GLY A 904 20.36 27.94 -27.20
CA GLY A 904 19.07 27.86 -26.50
C GLY A 904 18.50 29.25 -26.19
N LYS A 905 17.36 29.32 -25.51
CA LYS A 905 16.72 30.60 -25.15
C LYS A 905 17.37 31.27 -23.93
N GLN A 906 18.04 30.46 -23.12
CA GLN A 906 18.68 30.77 -21.85
C GLN A 906 20.16 30.35 -21.86
N CYS A 907 20.72 30.08 -23.05
CA CYS A 907 22.07 29.53 -23.23
C CYS A 907 22.32 28.22 -22.45
N GLU A 908 21.27 27.41 -22.36
CA GLU A 908 21.12 26.21 -21.52
C GLU A 908 21.71 24.94 -22.13
N SER A 909 22.20 24.97 -23.37
CA SER A 909 22.71 23.80 -24.10
C SER A 909 23.99 24.11 -24.88
N CYS A 910 24.85 23.12 -25.11
CA CYS A 910 26.01 23.28 -25.97
C CYS A 910 25.61 23.39 -27.46
N ILE A 911 26.36 24.14 -28.25
CA ILE A 911 26.17 24.19 -29.71
C ILE A 911 26.48 22.83 -30.34
N SER A 912 25.85 22.59 -31.49
CA SER A 912 26.13 21.48 -32.40
C SER A 912 27.63 21.20 -32.56
N GLY A 913 28.08 19.98 -32.23
CA GLY A 913 29.49 19.56 -32.29
C GLY A 913 30.29 19.73 -30.99
N TYR A 914 29.63 20.18 -29.92
CA TYR A 914 30.21 20.32 -28.57
C TYR A 914 29.30 19.65 -27.54
N TYR A 915 29.87 19.27 -26.41
CA TYR A 915 29.16 18.62 -25.30
C TYR A 915 29.63 19.10 -23.93
N GLY A 916 28.75 18.99 -22.94
CA GLY A 916 29.03 19.37 -21.57
C GLY A 916 27.74 19.72 -20.82
N ASP A 917 27.91 20.45 -19.74
CA ASP A 917 26.83 21.04 -18.97
C ASP A 917 27.16 22.54 -18.83
N PRO A 918 26.52 23.42 -19.62
CA PRO A 918 26.74 24.86 -19.56
C PRO A 918 25.92 25.56 -18.47
N THR A 919 25.12 24.83 -17.67
CA THR A 919 24.27 25.50 -16.68
C THR A 919 25.11 26.26 -15.64
N ASN A 920 24.70 27.50 -15.35
CA ASN A 920 25.30 28.39 -14.34
C ASN A 920 26.82 28.62 -14.47
N GLY A 921 27.28 29.02 -15.66
CA GLY A 921 28.70 29.27 -15.95
C GLY A 921 29.50 27.99 -16.16
N GLY A 922 28.84 26.95 -16.67
CA GLY A 922 29.46 25.69 -17.04
C GLY A 922 30.34 25.81 -18.29
N SER A 923 30.63 24.68 -18.95
CA SER A 923 31.47 24.72 -20.15
C SER A 923 31.15 23.60 -21.14
N CYS A 924 31.34 23.92 -22.42
CA CYS A 924 31.16 23.02 -23.54
C CYS A 924 32.52 22.66 -24.17
N GLN A 925 32.76 21.36 -24.37
CA GLN A 925 33.98 20.80 -24.94
C GLN A 925 33.71 20.20 -26.32
N SER A 926 34.69 20.22 -27.22
CA SER A 926 34.52 19.68 -28.58
C SER A 926 34.32 18.16 -28.58
N CYS A 927 33.40 17.66 -29.41
CA CYS A 927 33.17 16.23 -29.60
C CYS A 927 34.45 15.51 -30.08
N LYS A 928 34.96 14.54 -29.31
CA LYS A 928 36.14 13.74 -29.68
C LYS A 928 35.76 12.38 -30.27
N CYS A 929 35.26 12.39 -31.49
CA CYS A 929 34.72 11.21 -32.17
C CYS A 929 35.70 10.48 -33.10
N ASN A 930 37.01 10.72 -32.97
CA ASN A 930 38.10 10.05 -33.70
C ASN A 930 37.90 9.96 -35.23
N GLY A 931 37.25 10.96 -35.84
CA GLY A 931 37.00 11.03 -37.29
C GLY A 931 35.78 10.26 -37.80
N HIS A 932 35.09 9.47 -36.98
CA HIS A 932 33.92 8.69 -37.40
C HIS A 932 32.58 9.45 -37.33
N ALA A 933 32.55 10.58 -36.62
CA ALA A 933 31.44 11.54 -36.62
C ALA A 933 32.00 12.95 -36.35
N SER A 934 31.30 14.00 -36.81
CA SER A 934 31.55 15.40 -36.41
C SER A 934 30.63 15.86 -35.27
N MET A 935 29.73 14.98 -34.83
CA MET A 935 28.60 15.28 -33.95
C MET A 935 28.53 14.24 -32.83
N CYS A 936 28.22 14.70 -31.61
CA CYS A 936 28.00 13.86 -30.45
C CYS A 936 26.80 14.38 -29.65
N ASN A 937 26.31 13.59 -28.69
CA ASN A 937 25.26 14.01 -27.77
C ASN A 937 25.79 15.17 -26.88
N SER A 938 25.03 16.27 -26.86
CA SER A 938 25.38 17.54 -26.22
C SER A 938 25.61 17.46 -24.72
N ASN A 939 25.11 16.42 -24.04
CA ASN A 939 25.14 16.34 -22.58
C ASN A 939 26.22 15.36 -22.09
N ASN A 940 26.51 14.30 -22.85
CA ASN A 940 27.40 13.21 -22.41
C ASN A 940 28.57 12.91 -23.37
N GLY A 941 28.69 13.61 -24.50
CA GLY A 941 29.80 13.47 -25.43
C GLY A 941 29.81 12.17 -26.25
N LYS A 942 28.80 11.30 -26.11
CA LYS A 942 28.73 10.05 -26.86
C LYS A 942 28.54 10.33 -28.35
N CYS A 943 29.46 9.82 -29.15
CA CYS A 943 29.38 9.85 -30.61
C CYS A 943 28.49 8.71 -31.12
N PHE A 944 27.72 8.99 -32.17
CA PHE A 944 26.83 8.02 -32.81
C PHE A 944 27.09 8.00 -34.31
N CYS A 945 27.18 6.81 -34.89
CA CYS A 945 27.23 6.64 -36.33
C CYS A 945 25.82 6.84 -36.92
N THR A 946 25.59 7.94 -37.64
CA THR A 946 24.31 8.23 -38.29
C THR A 946 24.17 7.46 -39.60
N THR A 947 23.35 6.42 -39.61
CA THR A 947 22.93 5.73 -40.83
C THR A 947 21.56 6.26 -41.27
N LYS A 948 21.50 7.07 -42.34
CA LYS A 948 20.21 7.36 -43.00
C LYS A 948 19.62 6.03 -43.49
N VAL A 949 18.35 5.76 -43.21
CA VAL A 949 17.72 4.46 -43.44
C VAL A 949 17.26 4.35 -44.91
N CYS A 950 18.23 4.34 -45.82
CA CYS A 950 17.96 3.88 -47.19
C CYS A 950 17.48 2.43 -47.14
N ALA A 951 16.25 2.18 -47.59
CA ALA A 951 15.65 0.84 -47.56
C ALA A 951 16.63 -0.23 -48.07
N HIS A 952 16.86 -1.26 -47.26
CA HIS A 952 17.77 -2.40 -47.49
C HIS A 952 19.29 -2.16 -47.33
N THR A 953 19.74 -1.21 -46.49
CA THR A 953 21.18 -1.15 -46.10
C THR A 953 21.56 -2.15 -45.00
N LEU A 954 22.42 -3.12 -45.34
CA LEU A 954 23.19 -3.95 -44.42
C LEU A 954 24.57 -3.30 -44.18
N PHE A 955 24.83 -2.83 -42.97
CA PHE A 955 26.14 -2.33 -42.57
C PHE A 955 26.99 -3.47 -42.02
N THR A 956 28.26 -3.55 -42.43
CA THR A 956 29.21 -4.57 -41.96
C THR A 956 30.50 -3.90 -41.49
N PHE A 957 30.71 -3.89 -40.17
CA PHE A 957 31.91 -3.41 -39.52
C PHE A 957 32.90 -4.56 -39.39
N SER A 958 34.09 -4.43 -39.99
CA SER A 958 35.16 -5.43 -39.91
C SER A 958 36.33 -4.82 -39.17
N LEU A 959 36.36 -5.00 -37.84
CA LEU A 959 37.43 -4.53 -36.96
C LEU A 959 38.52 -5.60 -36.92
N SER A 960 39.52 -5.44 -37.78
CA SER A 960 40.56 -6.44 -38.07
C SER A 960 41.96 -5.87 -38.27
N GLN A 961 42.13 -4.54 -38.27
CA GLN A 961 43.43 -3.88 -38.31
C GLN A 961 44.04 -3.80 -36.91
N GLU A 962 45.36 -3.68 -36.79
CA GLU A 962 46.03 -3.66 -35.48
C GLU A 962 45.69 -2.41 -34.65
N ASP A 963 45.30 -1.31 -35.30
CA ASP A 963 44.81 -0.10 -34.64
C ASP A 963 43.37 -0.25 -34.12
N ASP A 964 42.60 -1.22 -34.63
CA ASP A 964 41.21 -1.47 -34.18
C ASP A 964 41.14 -2.13 -32.78
N ARG A 965 42.28 -2.55 -32.21
CA ARG A 965 42.36 -3.27 -30.92
C ARG A 965 41.73 -2.52 -29.74
N TYR A 966 41.66 -1.20 -29.83
CA TYR A 966 41.19 -0.32 -28.75
C TYR A 966 39.67 -0.09 -28.78
N TYR A 967 38.97 -0.51 -29.84
CA TYR A 967 37.51 -0.41 -29.91
C TYR A 967 36.83 -1.58 -29.19
N THR A 968 36.04 -1.27 -28.18
CA THR A 968 35.25 -2.24 -27.38
C THR A 968 33.75 -1.93 -27.35
N ALA A 969 33.33 -0.83 -27.98
CA ALA A 969 31.93 -0.43 -28.16
C ALA A 969 31.71 0.34 -29.47
N ILE A 970 30.51 0.25 -30.04
CA ILE A 970 30.03 1.04 -31.17
C ILE A 970 28.55 1.41 -30.91
N ASN A 971 28.20 2.67 -31.18
CA ASN A 971 26.86 3.19 -30.98
C ASN A 971 26.25 3.65 -32.31
N PHE A 972 24.99 3.29 -32.54
CA PHE A 972 24.25 3.58 -33.77
C PHE A 972 22.93 4.26 -33.46
N VAL A 973 22.38 4.93 -34.47
CA VAL A 973 21.05 5.55 -34.41
C VAL A 973 20.26 5.14 -35.65
N ALA A 974 19.03 4.68 -35.42
CA ALA A 974 18.06 4.36 -36.46
C ALA A 974 16.80 5.21 -36.28
N THR A 975 16.48 6.01 -37.30
CA THR A 975 15.26 6.82 -37.38
C THR A 975 14.38 6.17 -38.46
N PRO A 976 13.14 5.74 -38.17
CA PRO A 976 12.25 5.19 -39.19
C PRO A 976 11.81 6.29 -40.17
N ASP A 977 12.00 6.08 -41.47
CA ASP A 977 11.59 7.06 -42.50
C ASP A 977 10.10 6.92 -42.87
N GLU A 978 9.49 5.72 -42.71
CA GLU A 978 8.05 5.51 -42.93
C GLU A 978 7.23 5.55 -41.63
N GLN A 979 6.42 6.60 -41.44
CA GLN A 979 5.52 6.85 -40.29
C GLN A 979 4.40 5.79 -40.09
N ASN A 980 4.23 4.87 -41.03
CA ASN A 980 3.13 3.90 -41.02
C ASN A 980 3.56 2.43 -40.92
N ARG A 981 4.85 2.13 -40.72
CA ARG A 981 5.37 0.75 -40.71
C ARG A 981 6.30 0.45 -39.54
N ASP A 982 6.25 -0.80 -39.10
CA ASP A 982 7.10 -1.37 -38.06
C ASP A 982 8.58 -1.35 -38.49
N LEU A 983 9.49 -1.20 -37.53
CA LEU A 983 10.94 -1.21 -37.74
C LEU A 983 11.51 -2.57 -37.32
N ASP A 984 11.96 -3.37 -38.28
CA ASP A 984 12.72 -4.59 -38.02
C ASP A 984 14.21 -4.27 -37.82
N MET A 985 14.81 -4.84 -36.78
CA MET A 985 16.23 -4.68 -36.46
C MET A 985 16.92 -6.05 -36.38
N PHE A 986 18.09 -6.16 -37.01
CA PHE A 986 18.93 -7.36 -37.00
C PHE A 986 20.39 -7.01 -36.73
N ILE A 987 21.02 -7.71 -35.78
CA ILE A 987 22.44 -7.54 -35.40
C ILE A 987 23.05 -8.94 -35.27
N ASN A 988 24.19 -9.18 -35.92
CA ASN A 988 24.93 -10.45 -35.84
C ASN A 988 26.43 -10.18 -35.74
N ALA A 989 27.16 -10.87 -34.87
CA ALA A 989 28.58 -10.67 -34.67
C ALA A 989 29.37 -11.99 -34.59
N SER A 990 30.62 -11.96 -35.08
CA SER A 990 31.53 -13.12 -35.03
C SER A 990 31.96 -13.50 -33.62
N LYS A 991 31.73 -12.64 -32.63
CA LYS A 991 32.03 -12.83 -31.20
C LYS A 991 30.89 -12.25 -30.35
N ASN A 992 30.87 -12.62 -29.07
CA ASN A 992 29.87 -12.13 -28.13
C ASN A 992 29.97 -10.61 -27.92
N PHE A 993 28.81 -9.97 -27.71
CA PHE A 993 28.66 -8.56 -27.35
C PHE A 993 27.51 -8.37 -26.35
N ASN A 994 27.48 -7.20 -25.71
CA ASN A 994 26.34 -6.68 -24.95
C ASN A 994 25.56 -5.69 -25.81
N LEU A 995 24.24 -5.70 -25.69
CA LEU A 995 23.32 -4.88 -26.46
C LEU A 995 22.38 -4.12 -25.52
N ASN A 996 22.28 -2.81 -25.70
CA ASN A 996 21.26 -1.97 -25.10
C ASN A 996 20.56 -1.16 -26.21
N ILE A 997 19.23 -1.06 -26.18
CA ILE A 997 18.44 -0.28 -27.13
C ILE A 997 17.49 0.64 -26.36
N THR A 998 17.56 1.93 -26.64
CA THR A 998 16.70 2.99 -26.09
C THR A 998 15.97 3.72 -27.22
N TRP A 999 14.95 4.53 -26.90
CA TRP A 999 14.27 5.40 -27.86
C TRP A 999 13.91 6.76 -27.27
N ALA A 1000 13.71 7.76 -28.15
CA ALA A 1000 13.20 9.10 -27.82
C ALA A 1000 12.36 9.67 -28.97
N THR A 1001 11.56 10.71 -28.69
CA THR A 1001 10.58 11.31 -29.62
C THR A 1001 11.01 12.66 -30.23
N THR A 1002 12.19 13.20 -29.87
CA THR A 1002 12.70 14.48 -30.38
C THR A 1002 13.71 14.30 -31.51
N ALA A 1003 13.60 15.15 -32.54
CA ALA A 1003 14.49 15.12 -33.69
C ALA A 1003 15.94 15.41 -33.31
N GLY A 1004 16.88 14.71 -33.95
CA GLY A 1004 18.25 15.13 -34.25
C GLY A 1004 18.95 16.02 -33.20
N THR A 1005 19.83 15.41 -32.42
CA THR A 1005 20.86 16.09 -31.60
C THR A 1005 20.41 16.98 -30.44
N GLN A 1006 19.10 17.08 -30.15
CA GLN A 1006 18.60 17.68 -28.90
C GLN A 1006 17.92 16.65 -27.99
N ALA A 1007 18.17 16.78 -26.69
CA ALA A 1007 17.90 15.76 -25.68
C ALA A 1007 16.39 15.57 -25.39
N GLY A 1008 15.88 14.39 -25.73
CA GLY A 1008 14.76 13.78 -25.03
C GLY A 1008 15.27 12.75 -24.00
N GLU A 1009 14.45 12.42 -23.01
CA GLU A 1009 14.78 11.38 -22.03
C GLU A 1009 14.79 9.99 -22.73
N GLU A 1010 15.94 9.33 -22.77
CA GLU A 1010 16.09 8.04 -23.44
C GLU A 1010 15.41 6.91 -22.64
N ILE A 1011 14.34 6.33 -23.19
CA ILE A 1011 13.62 5.23 -22.53
C ILE A 1011 14.22 3.87 -22.97
N PRO A 1012 14.66 3.00 -22.05
CA PRO A 1012 15.21 1.69 -22.40
C PRO A 1012 14.13 0.69 -22.82
N ILE A 1013 14.37 -0.03 -23.93
CA ILE A 1013 13.47 -1.05 -24.48
C ILE A 1013 14.08 -2.45 -24.34
N VAL A 1014 15.36 -2.61 -24.70
CA VAL A 1014 16.04 -3.91 -24.75
C VAL A 1014 17.38 -3.82 -24.05
N SER A 1015 17.64 -4.74 -23.12
CA SER A 1015 18.97 -4.96 -22.53
C SER A 1015 19.31 -6.45 -22.53
N ARG A 1016 20.49 -6.78 -23.08
CA ARG A 1016 21.01 -8.15 -23.25
C ARG A 1016 22.54 -8.14 -23.11
N SER A 1017 23.12 -9.20 -22.56
CA SER A 1017 24.56 -9.35 -22.39
C SER A 1017 25.07 -10.69 -22.92
N ASN A 1018 26.31 -10.71 -23.41
CA ASN A 1018 27.00 -11.89 -23.95
C ASN A 1018 26.27 -12.64 -25.09
N ILE A 1019 25.57 -11.90 -25.98
CA ILE A 1019 24.86 -12.46 -27.14
C ILE A 1019 25.72 -12.42 -28.41
N LYS A 1020 25.40 -13.26 -29.41
CA LYS A 1020 26.02 -13.22 -30.76
C LYS A 1020 25.09 -12.72 -31.86
N GLU A 1021 23.79 -12.78 -31.64
CA GLU A 1021 22.76 -12.40 -32.60
C GLU A 1021 21.58 -11.78 -31.85
N PHE A 1022 20.94 -10.79 -32.46
CA PHE A 1022 19.71 -10.16 -32.03
C PHE A 1022 18.81 -9.89 -33.23
N LYS A 1023 17.52 -10.21 -33.10
CA LYS A 1023 16.51 -9.93 -34.10
C LYS A 1023 15.19 -9.60 -33.40
N ASP A 1024 14.61 -8.45 -33.72
CA ASP A 1024 13.33 -8.01 -33.14
C ASP A 1024 12.60 -7.03 -34.08
N SER A 1025 11.33 -6.75 -33.81
CA SER A 1025 10.48 -5.86 -34.61
C SER A 1025 9.72 -4.88 -33.71
N PHE A 1026 9.87 -3.58 -33.97
CA PHE A 1026 9.30 -2.50 -33.16
C PHE A 1026 8.06 -1.92 -33.84
N SER A 1027 6.88 -2.17 -33.27
CA SER A 1027 5.61 -1.89 -33.93
C SER A 1027 5.12 -0.43 -33.83
N ASN A 1028 4.54 0.06 -34.92
CA ASN A 1028 4.02 1.42 -35.02
C ASN A 1028 2.96 1.72 -33.95
N GLU A 1029 2.01 0.81 -33.70
CA GLU A 1029 0.94 1.02 -32.72
C GLU A 1029 1.44 1.21 -31.28
N LYS A 1030 2.63 0.69 -30.96
CA LYS A 1030 3.21 0.74 -29.62
C LYS A 1030 4.04 2.01 -29.38
N PHE A 1031 4.69 2.53 -30.42
CA PHE A 1031 5.58 3.68 -30.34
C PHE A 1031 4.98 4.96 -30.99
N ASP A 1032 3.82 4.83 -31.65
CA ASP A 1032 3.06 5.88 -32.34
C ASP A 1032 3.88 6.73 -33.32
N PHE A 1033 4.38 6.07 -34.37
CA PHE A 1033 5.10 6.74 -35.47
C PHE A 1033 4.19 7.69 -36.29
N ARG A 1034 2.86 7.69 -36.04
CA ARG A 1034 1.88 8.54 -36.74
C ARG A 1034 1.77 9.95 -36.13
N SER A 1035 1.84 10.07 -34.80
CA SER A 1035 1.78 11.38 -34.14
C SER A 1035 3.14 12.05 -33.99
N ASN A 1036 4.22 11.26 -33.89
CA ASN A 1036 5.58 11.76 -33.67
C ASN A 1036 6.49 11.43 -34.87
N ALA A 1037 6.58 12.36 -35.83
CA ALA A 1037 7.40 12.21 -37.05
C ALA A 1037 8.93 12.11 -36.83
N ASN A 1038 9.40 12.15 -35.58
CA ASN A 1038 10.82 12.32 -35.21
C ASN A 1038 11.32 11.25 -34.21
N ILE A 1039 10.72 10.06 -34.21
CA ILE A 1039 11.13 8.97 -33.31
C ILE A 1039 12.50 8.41 -33.70
N THR A 1040 13.37 8.26 -32.70
CA THR A 1040 14.77 7.86 -32.89
C THR A 1040 15.13 6.73 -31.93
N PHE A 1041 15.62 5.61 -32.48
CA PHE A 1041 16.13 4.46 -31.73
C PHE A 1041 17.66 4.56 -31.60
N TYR A 1042 18.19 4.43 -30.39
CA TYR A 1042 19.63 4.40 -30.13
C TYR A 1042 20.04 2.97 -29.78
N VAL A 1043 21.12 2.49 -30.40
CA VAL A 1043 21.58 1.10 -30.32
C VAL A 1043 23.03 1.08 -29.85
N TYR A 1044 23.26 0.50 -28.67
CA TYR A 1044 24.58 0.41 -28.04
C TYR A 1044 25.09 -1.02 -28.10
N VAL A 1045 26.14 -1.27 -28.87
CA VAL A 1045 26.84 -2.56 -28.96
C VAL A 1045 28.17 -2.43 -28.23
N SER A 1046 28.39 -3.20 -27.16
CA SER A 1046 29.57 -3.04 -26.28
C SER A 1046 30.16 -4.38 -25.82
N ASN A 1047 31.32 -4.35 -25.17
CA ASN A 1047 31.98 -5.52 -24.56
C ASN A 1047 32.30 -6.66 -25.56
N PHE A 1048 32.61 -6.31 -26.81
CA PHE A 1048 33.20 -7.25 -27.78
C PHE A 1048 34.74 -7.16 -27.73
N THR A 1049 35.43 -8.17 -28.29
CA THR A 1049 36.90 -8.23 -28.31
C THR A 1049 37.45 -8.29 -29.73
N TRP A 1050 38.51 -7.54 -30.02
CA TRP A 1050 39.21 -7.60 -31.30
C TRP A 1050 39.86 -8.98 -31.58
N PRO A 1051 39.97 -9.43 -32.84
CA PRO A 1051 39.27 -8.92 -34.02
C PRO A 1051 37.80 -9.36 -34.02
N VAL A 1052 36.91 -8.56 -34.59
CA VAL A 1052 35.47 -8.87 -34.66
C VAL A 1052 34.85 -8.34 -35.96
N LYS A 1053 33.88 -9.09 -36.49
CA LYS A 1053 33.01 -8.65 -37.58
C LYS A 1053 31.59 -8.52 -37.06
N ILE A 1054 30.97 -7.35 -37.22
CA ILE A 1054 29.61 -7.05 -36.74
C ILE A 1054 28.78 -6.60 -37.95
N GLN A 1055 27.64 -7.26 -38.16
CA GLN A 1055 26.68 -6.98 -39.22
C GLN A 1055 25.39 -6.44 -38.61
N ILE A 1056 24.87 -5.34 -39.16
CA ILE A 1056 23.68 -4.66 -38.66
C ILE A 1056 22.79 -4.31 -39.85
N ALA A 1057 21.50 -4.63 -39.75
CA ALA A 1057 20.50 -4.24 -40.73
C ALA A 1057 19.26 -3.66 -40.03
N PHE A 1058 18.68 -2.65 -40.68
CA PHE A 1058 17.38 -2.07 -40.33
C PHE A 1058 16.49 -2.17 -41.57
N SER A 1059 15.22 -2.53 -41.39
CA SER A 1059 14.26 -2.59 -42.51
C SER A 1059 12.84 -2.27 -42.06
N GLN A 1060 12.13 -1.51 -42.87
CA GLN A 1060 10.67 -1.39 -42.79
C GLN A 1060 10.10 -2.15 -43.98
N HIS A 1061 9.68 -3.41 -43.77
CA HIS A 1061 9.26 -4.29 -44.87
C HIS A 1061 8.06 -3.73 -45.66
N SER A 1062 8.15 -3.76 -46.99
CA SER A 1062 7.03 -3.46 -47.89
C SER A 1062 6.04 -4.64 -47.97
N ASN A 1063 5.22 -4.81 -46.93
CA ASN A 1063 4.11 -5.78 -46.95
C ASN A 1063 2.95 -5.30 -47.83
N PHE A 1064 3.17 -5.28 -49.14
CA PHE A 1064 2.11 -5.25 -50.15
C PHE A 1064 2.49 -6.08 -51.38
N MET A 1065 2.65 -7.39 -51.18
CA MET A 1065 2.33 -8.33 -52.25
C MET A 1065 0.82 -8.24 -52.46
N ASP A 1066 0.45 -7.57 -53.55
CA ASP A 1066 -0.91 -7.16 -53.83
C ASP A 1066 -1.84 -8.37 -53.99
N LEU A 1067 -2.48 -8.78 -52.89
CA LEU A 1067 -3.39 -9.93 -52.87
C LEU A 1067 -4.62 -9.66 -53.75
N VAL A 1068 -5.02 -8.40 -53.90
CA VAL A 1068 -6.11 -7.98 -54.78
C VAL A 1068 -5.68 -8.12 -56.22
N GLN A 1069 -4.50 -7.68 -56.62
CA GLN A 1069 -3.99 -7.84 -57.98
C GLN A 1069 -3.56 -9.29 -58.29
N PHE A 1070 -3.16 -10.08 -57.29
CA PHE A 1070 -3.04 -11.54 -57.42
C PHE A 1070 -4.40 -12.17 -57.70
N PHE A 1071 -5.44 -11.89 -56.91
CA PHE A 1071 -6.77 -12.43 -57.19
C PHE A 1071 -7.37 -11.88 -58.48
N VAL A 1072 -7.20 -10.61 -58.83
CA VAL A 1072 -7.69 -10.02 -60.09
C VAL A 1072 -6.96 -10.61 -61.30
N THR A 1073 -5.64 -10.83 -61.24
CA THR A 1073 -4.87 -11.46 -62.33
C THR A 1073 -5.10 -12.97 -62.40
N PHE A 1074 -5.24 -13.63 -61.24
CA PHE A 1074 -5.58 -15.06 -61.17
C PHE A 1074 -7.00 -15.30 -61.68
N PHE A 1075 -8.00 -14.52 -61.25
CA PHE A 1075 -9.37 -14.63 -61.76
C PHE A 1075 -9.52 -14.16 -63.20
N SER A 1076 -8.77 -13.15 -63.68
CA SER A 1076 -8.82 -12.77 -65.10
C SER A 1076 -8.19 -13.86 -65.99
N CYS A 1077 -7.01 -14.38 -65.65
CA CYS A 1077 -6.41 -15.51 -66.36
C CYS A 1077 -7.25 -16.79 -66.22
N PHE A 1078 -7.83 -17.08 -65.05
CA PHE A 1078 -8.71 -18.23 -64.84
C PHE A 1078 -10.03 -18.11 -65.60
N LEU A 1079 -10.64 -16.93 -65.66
CA LEU A 1079 -11.82 -16.68 -66.50
C LEU A 1079 -11.48 -16.75 -67.99
N SER A 1080 -10.34 -16.23 -68.44
CA SER A 1080 -9.87 -16.38 -69.81
C SER A 1080 -9.60 -17.85 -70.17
N LEU A 1081 -8.95 -18.61 -69.29
CA LEU A 1081 -8.72 -20.04 -69.45
C LEU A 1081 -10.03 -20.84 -69.38
N LEU A 1082 -11.00 -20.44 -68.55
CA LEU A 1082 -12.35 -21.02 -68.54
C LEU A 1082 -13.13 -20.67 -69.80
N LEU A 1083 -12.92 -19.52 -70.42
CA LEU A 1083 -13.57 -19.13 -71.67
C LEU A 1083 -13.00 -19.93 -72.85
N VAL A 1084 -11.67 -20.07 -72.92
CA VAL A 1084 -10.98 -20.98 -73.85
C VAL A 1084 -11.41 -22.43 -73.60
N ALA A 1085 -11.44 -22.88 -72.34
CA ALA A 1085 -11.90 -24.22 -71.98
C ALA A 1085 -13.40 -24.42 -72.25
N ALA A 1086 -14.25 -23.39 -72.17
CA ALA A 1086 -15.66 -23.46 -72.50
C ALA A 1086 -15.91 -23.48 -74.02
N VAL A 1087 -15.06 -22.82 -74.82
CA VAL A 1087 -15.05 -22.94 -76.28
C VAL A 1087 -14.59 -24.34 -76.69
N VAL A 1088 -13.48 -24.84 -76.12
CA VAL A 1088 -12.98 -26.20 -76.33
C VAL A 1088 -13.97 -27.25 -75.80
N TRP A 1089 -14.65 -26.99 -74.67
CA TRP A 1089 -15.74 -27.82 -74.14
C TRP A 1089 -16.93 -27.81 -75.09
N LYS A 1090 -17.39 -26.66 -75.61
CA LYS A 1090 -18.48 -26.62 -76.60
C LYS A 1090 -18.14 -27.38 -77.88
N ILE A 1091 -16.91 -27.28 -78.38
CA ILE A 1091 -16.42 -28.07 -79.51
C ILE A 1091 -16.45 -29.58 -79.17
N LYS A 1092 -16.06 -29.96 -77.95
CA LYS A 1092 -16.18 -31.34 -77.41
C LYS A 1092 -17.63 -31.78 -77.17
N GLN A 1093 -18.54 -30.86 -76.82
CA GLN A 1093 -19.96 -31.09 -76.54
C GLN A 1093 -20.74 -31.40 -77.81
N SER A 1094 -20.44 -30.71 -78.91
CA SER A 1094 -20.95 -31.05 -80.25
C SER A 1094 -20.49 -32.45 -80.71
N CYS A 1095 -19.35 -32.94 -80.24
CA CYS A 1095 -18.84 -34.28 -80.58
C CYS A 1095 -19.39 -35.42 -79.70
N TRP A 1096 -19.84 -35.14 -78.47
CA TRP A 1096 -20.34 -36.18 -77.54
C TRP A 1096 -21.87 -36.21 -77.36
N ALA A 1097 -22.62 -35.32 -78.01
CA ALA A 1097 -24.08 -35.40 -78.12
C ALA A 1097 -24.61 -36.63 -78.90
N SER A 1098 -23.72 -37.48 -79.46
CA SER A 1098 -24.06 -38.62 -80.32
C SER A 1098 -24.19 -39.98 -79.61
N ARG A 1099 -24.12 -40.04 -78.26
CA ARG A 1099 -24.40 -41.30 -77.52
C ARG A 1099 -25.30 -41.13 -76.29
N ARG A 1100 -26.59 -40.92 -76.58
CA ARG A 1100 -27.74 -41.47 -75.84
C ARG A 1100 -27.41 -42.92 -75.36
N ARG A 1101 -27.89 -43.44 -74.21
CA ARG A 1101 -29.25 -43.37 -73.62
C ARG A 1101 -29.25 -43.98 -72.20
N GLU A 1102 -30.33 -43.71 -71.45
CA GLU A 1102 -30.89 -44.38 -70.22
C GLU A 1102 -30.32 -43.89 -68.87
N VAL A 1103 -31.05 -43.32 -67.87
CA VAL A 1103 -32.44 -43.32 -67.33
C VAL A 1103 -32.60 -44.14 -66.03
N SER A 1104 -33.08 -43.48 -64.96
CA SER A 1104 -33.73 -43.97 -63.71
C SER A 1104 -32.94 -44.36 -62.44
N ALA A 1105 -32.98 -43.44 -61.45
CA ALA A 1105 -33.67 -43.56 -60.15
C ALA A 1105 -33.08 -44.25 -58.87
N VAL A 1106 -33.53 -43.74 -57.70
CA VAL A 1106 -33.71 -44.35 -56.35
C VAL A 1106 -32.69 -44.11 -55.19
N ALA A 1107 -33.19 -43.36 -54.18
CA ALA A 1107 -33.07 -43.45 -52.70
C ALA A 1107 -31.83 -43.09 -51.81
N PHE A 1108 -32.21 -42.45 -50.68
CA PHE A 1108 -31.63 -42.21 -49.33
C PHE A 1108 -31.14 -43.47 -48.54
N PRO A 1109 -30.65 -43.37 -47.26
CA PRO A 1109 -30.12 -42.23 -46.46
C PRO A 1109 -28.78 -42.54 -45.71
N LEU A 1110 -28.22 -41.56 -44.95
CA LEU A 1110 -27.85 -41.73 -43.51
C LEU A 1110 -27.41 -40.40 -42.85
N LEU A 1111 -27.79 -40.20 -41.58
CA LEU A 1111 -27.44 -39.07 -40.70
C LEU A 1111 -26.14 -39.33 -39.93
N PRO A 1112 -25.48 -38.27 -39.40
CA PRO A 1112 -25.28 -38.26 -37.95
C PRO A 1112 -25.43 -36.87 -37.25
N SER A 1113 -26.33 -36.85 -36.26
CA SER A 1113 -26.29 -36.10 -34.98
C SER A 1113 -25.80 -34.64 -34.88
N VAL A 1114 -26.68 -33.79 -34.35
CA VAL A 1114 -26.36 -32.49 -33.71
C VAL A 1114 -25.43 -32.71 -32.49
N PRO A 1115 -24.38 -31.89 -32.27
CA PRO A 1115 -23.49 -32.03 -31.13
C PRO A 1115 -24.18 -31.67 -29.79
N LYS A 1116 -23.87 -32.43 -28.73
CA LYS A 1116 -24.34 -32.14 -27.36
C LYS A 1116 -23.37 -31.21 -26.64
N PRO A 1117 -23.85 -30.26 -25.82
CA PRO A 1117 -22.98 -29.37 -25.05
C PRO A 1117 -22.29 -30.12 -23.91
N ILE A 1118 -21.06 -29.70 -23.58
CA ILE A 1118 -20.25 -30.28 -22.50
C ILE A 1118 -20.54 -29.57 -21.18
N ALA A 1119 -20.62 -28.23 -21.25
CA ALA A 1119 -20.88 -27.36 -20.10
C ALA A 1119 -21.63 -26.10 -20.55
N LEU A 1120 -22.46 -25.58 -19.66
CA LEU A 1120 -23.09 -24.26 -19.74
C LEU A 1120 -22.91 -23.62 -18.36
N GLU A 1121 -22.11 -22.55 -18.27
CA GLU A 1121 -21.73 -21.95 -16.97
C GLU A 1121 -22.29 -20.52 -16.86
N PRO A 1122 -23.28 -20.27 -15.97
CA PRO A 1122 -23.97 -18.98 -15.91
C PRO A 1122 -23.08 -17.87 -15.33
N CYS A 1123 -23.15 -16.70 -15.95
CA CYS A 1123 -22.48 -15.49 -15.49
C CYS A 1123 -23.25 -14.84 -14.33
N PHE A 1124 -22.56 -13.97 -13.58
CA PHE A 1124 -23.15 -13.26 -12.44
C PHE A 1124 -24.41 -12.49 -12.87
N GLY A 1125 -25.56 -12.79 -12.25
CA GLY A 1125 -26.87 -12.25 -12.62
C GLY A 1125 -27.75 -13.16 -13.50
N ASN A 1126 -27.30 -14.37 -13.86
CA ASN A 1126 -28.08 -15.43 -14.54
C ASN A 1126 -28.74 -15.08 -15.90
N LYS A 1127 -28.39 -13.95 -16.53
CA LYS A 1127 -28.93 -13.55 -17.85
C LYS A 1127 -28.11 -14.07 -19.04
N ALA A 1128 -26.83 -14.37 -18.84
CA ALA A 1128 -25.94 -14.95 -19.84
C ALA A 1128 -25.17 -16.14 -19.24
N ALA A 1129 -24.66 -17.02 -20.09
CA ALA A 1129 -23.82 -18.16 -19.72
C ALA A 1129 -22.74 -18.42 -20.78
N VAL A 1130 -21.65 -19.08 -20.40
CA VAL A 1130 -20.64 -19.58 -21.34
C VAL A 1130 -20.98 -21.01 -21.71
N LEU A 1131 -21.28 -21.24 -22.99
CA LEU A 1131 -21.55 -22.55 -23.60
C LEU A 1131 -20.26 -23.13 -24.16
N SER A 1132 -19.87 -24.33 -23.74
CA SER A 1132 -18.67 -25.03 -24.23
C SER A 1132 -18.99 -26.34 -24.97
N ILE A 1133 -18.44 -26.50 -26.17
CA ILE A 1133 -18.68 -27.65 -27.08
C ILE A 1133 -17.38 -28.27 -27.60
N PHE A 1134 -17.43 -29.55 -27.95
CA PHE A 1134 -16.30 -30.28 -28.54
C PHE A 1134 -16.34 -30.10 -30.07
N VAL A 1135 -15.25 -29.60 -30.66
CA VAL A 1135 -15.13 -29.35 -32.10
C VAL A 1135 -13.96 -30.15 -32.66
N ARG A 1136 -14.17 -30.84 -33.79
CA ARG A 1136 -13.11 -31.60 -34.46
C ARG A 1136 -12.49 -30.74 -35.56
N LEU A 1137 -11.20 -30.44 -35.44
CA LEU A 1137 -10.49 -29.65 -36.43
C LEU A 1137 -10.28 -30.46 -37.73
N PRO A 1138 -10.40 -29.85 -38.91
CA PRO A 1138 -10.22 -30.54 -40.19
C PRO A 1138 -8.79 -31.07 -40.34
N ARG A 1139 -8.64 -32.22 -41.00
CA ARG A 1139 -7.34 -32.86 -41.26
C ARG A 1139 -7.10 -32.95 -42.76
N GLY A 1140 -5.83 -32.91 -43.17
CA GLY A 1140 -5.45 -33.10 -44.56
C GLY A 1140 -5.76 -34.52 -45.08
N PRO A 1141 -5.62 -34.78 -46.40
CA PRO A 1141 -6.09 -36.01 -47.05
C PRO A 1141 -5.51 -37.32 -46.49
N GLY A 1142 -4.35 -37.27 -45.83
CA GLY A 1142 -3.71 -38.42 -45.18
C GLY A 1142 -4.18 -38.74 -43.76
N GLY A 1143 -5.12 -37.98 -43.17
CA GLY A 1143 -5.71 -38.25 -41.85
C GLY A 1143 -4.81 -38.04 -40.61
N ILE A 1144 -3.51 -37.82 -40.82
CA ILE A 1144 -2.46 -37.60 -39.81
C ILE A 1144 -2.22 -36.08 -39.62
N PRO A 1145 -2.16 -35.56 -38.37
CA PRO A 1145 -1.79 -34.16 -38.12
C PRO A 1145 -0.28 -33.91 -38.33
N PRO A 1146 0.14 -32.69 -38.72
CA PRO A 1146 1.56 -32.36 -38.88
C PRO A 1146 2.39 -32.49 -37.59
N PRO A 1147 3.71 -32.74 -37.69
CA PRO A 1147 4.59 -32.79 -36.52
C PRO A 1147 4.54 -31.47 -35.74
N GLY A 1148 4.35 -31.55 -34.41
CA GLY A 1148 4.24 -30.40 -33.52
C GLY A 1148 2.82 -30.01 -33.08
N GLN A 1149 1.77 -30.69 -33.57
CA GLN A 1149 0.39 -30.48 -33.07
C GLN A 1149 -0.22 -31.74 -32.44
N SER A 1150 -0.81 -31.56 -31.25
CA SER A 1150 -1.50 -32.61 -30.51
C SER A 1150 -2.96 -32.78 -30.97
N GLY A 1151 -3.22 -33.88 -31.69
CA GLY A 1151 -4.44 -34.67 -31.45
C GLY A 1151 -5.79 -34.22 -32.05
N GLY A 1152 -5.89 -33.13 -32.82
CA GLY A 1152 -7.00 -32.91 -33.76
C GLY A 1152 -8.44 -32.91 -33.20
N SER A 1153 -8.62 -32.43 -31.96
CA SER A 1153 -9.91 -32.09 -31.34
C SER A 1153 -9.71 -30.88 -30.42
N ALA A 1154 -10.64 -29.93 -30.42
CA ALA A 1154 -10.59 -28.69 -29.66
C ALA A 1154 -11.88 -28.48 -28.85
N ILE A 1155 -11.83 -27.58 -27.87
CA ILE A 1155 -13.02 -27.09 -27.15
C ILE A 1155 -13.24 -25.64 -27.59
N ALA A 1156 -14.44 -25.34 -28.08
CA ALA A 1156 -14.87 -24.00 -28.40
C ALA A 1156 -15.86 -23.52 -27.34
N SER A 1157 -15.79 -22.25 -26.96
CA SER A 1157 -16.67 -21.64 -25.98
C SER A 1157 -17.26 -20.33 -26.52
N ALA A 1158 -18.55 -20.11 -26.32
CA ALA A 1158 -19.28 -18.91 -26.74
C ALA A 1158 -20.16 -18.38 -25.60
N LEU A 1159 -20.36 -17.07 -25.53
CA LEU A 1159 -21.31 -16.46 -24.58
C LEU A 1159 -22.72 -16.52 -25.18
N VAL A 1160 -23.69 -17.06 -24.44
CA VAL A 1160 -25.08 -17.22 -24.87
C VAL A 1160 -26.04 -16.58 -23.87
N ASP A 1161 -27.13 -15.99 -24.37
CA ASP A 1161 -28.22 -15.45 -23.55
C ASP A 1161 -29.10 -16.60 -23.03
N VAL A 1162 -29.45 -16.58 -21.74
CA VAL A 1162 -30.26 -17.61 -21.07
C VAL A 1162 -31.57 -17.07 -20.49
N SER A 1163 -31.89 -15.80 -20.77
CA SER A 1163 -32.96 -15.05 -20.10
C SER A 1163 -34.40 -15.50 -20.42
N GLN A 1164 -34.61 -16.42 -21.36
CA GLN A 1164 -35.94 -16.78 -21.89
C GLN A 1164 -36.49 -18.15 -21.47
N GLN A 1165 -36.18 -18.66 -20.28
CA GLN A 1165 -36.84 -19.86 -19.72
C GLN A 1165 -37.46 -19.64 -18.32
N MET A 1166 -38.71 -19.18 -18.31
CA MET A 1166 -39.68 -19.51 -17.25
C MET A 1166 -40.89 -20.21 -17.86
N CYS A 1167 -41.30 -21.32 -17.26
CA CYS A 1167 -42.49 -22.07 -17.68
C CYS A 1167 -43.78 -21.37 -17.21
N LEU A 1168 -44.65 -21.03 -18.17
CA LEU A 1168 -46.03 -20.64 -17.89
C LEU A 1168 -46.85 -21.84 -17.39
N GLY A 1169 -47.62 -21.64 -16.33
CA GLY A 1169 -48.57 -22.64 -15.81
C GLY A 1169 -49.79 -22.81 -16.71
N TYR A 1170 -50.44 -23.97 -16.64
CA TYR A 1170 -51.59 -24.31 -17.48
C TYR A 1170 -52.80 -24.74 -16.63
N LYS A 1171 -53.97 -24.12 -16.85
CA LYS A 1171 -55.28 -24.70 -16.48
C LYS A 1171 -56.39 -24.31 -17.49
N GLU A 1172 -56.89 -25.36 -18.15
CA GLU A 1172 -58.24 -25.62 -18.67
C GLU A 1172 -59.05 -24.59 -19.52
N LYS A 1173 -59.12 -24.89 -20.83
CA LYS A 1173 -60.33 -25.13 -21.68
C LYS A 1173 -61.60 -24.26 -21.43
N SER A 1174 -62.25 -23.69 -22.46
CA SER A 1174 -62.98 -24.49 -23.48
C SER A 1174 -63.68 -23.64 -24.59
N GLY A 1175 -63.80 -24.22 -25.81
CA GLY A 1175 -64.82 -23.90 -26.84
C GLY A 1175 -64.60 -22.66 -27.75
N GLY A 1176 -64.75 -22.71 -29.09
CA GLY A 1176 -64.94 -23.86 -29.99
C GLY A 1176 -65.02 -23.51 -31.51
N LEU A 1177 -64.65 -24.48 -32.36
CA LEU A 1177 -65.00 -24.67 -33.80
C LEU A 1177 -64.56 -23.66 -34.91
N ARG A 1178 -63.49 -24.03 -35.63
CA ARG A 1178 -63.48 -24.33 -37.10
C ARG A 1178 -62.27 -25.23 -37.44
N SER A 1179 -62.16 -25.77 -38.66
CA SER A 1179 -61.37 -26.99 -38.98
C SER A 1179 -60.56 -26.87 -40.30
N ARG A 1180 -59.58 -27.72 -40.67
CA ARG A 1180 -59.19 -29.07 -40.18
C ARG A 1180 -57.71 -29.43 -40.52
N LYS A 1181 -57.06 -30.25 -39.66
CA LYS A 1181 -55.86 -31.10 -39.89
C LYS A 1181 -54.47 -30.50 -40.26
N GLN A 1182 -53.59 -30.56 -39.25
CA GLN A 1182 -52.13 -30.84 -39.27
C GLN A 1182 -51.17 -29.94 -40.07
N GLN A 1183 -50.53 -28.99 -39.36
CA GLN A 1183 -49.17 -28.50 -39.65
C GLN A 1183 -48.13 -29.20 -38.74
N PRO A 1184 -46.88 -29.36 -39.18
CA PRO A 1184 -45.75 -29.64 -38.29
C PRO A 1184 -45.31 -28.35 -37.57
N LEU A 1185 -44.85 -28.45 -36.30
CA LEU A 1185 -44.21 -27.32 -35.62
C LEU A 1185 -42.83 -27.05 -36.25
N ALA A 1186 -42.66 -25.86 -36.81
CA ALA A 1186 -41.35 -25.33 -37.19
C ALA A 1186 -40.62 -24.77 -35.95
N GLN A 1187 -39.29 -24.94 -35.93
CA GLN A 1187 -38.41 -24.47 -34.87
C GLN A 1187 -38.17 -22.95 -34.99
N PRO A 1188 -38.10 -22.20 -33.88
CA PRO A 1188 -37.21 -21.06 -33.75
C PRO A 1188 -35.83 -21.60 -33.34
N ALA A 1189 -34.89 -21.63 -34.29
CA ALA A 1189 -33.50 -21.89 -33.97
C ALA A 1189 -32.89 -20.62 -33.34
N THR A 1190 -32.35 -20.74 -32.12
CA THR A 1190 -31.42 -19.74 -31.58
C THR A 1190 -30.11 -19.81 -32.37
N CYS A 1191 -29.67 -18.68 -32.91
CA CYS A 1191 -28.35 -18.55 -33.52
C CYS A 1191 -27.23 -18.91 -32.51
N ILE A 1192 -26.15 -19.48 -33.03
CA ILE A 1192 -24.86 -19.68 -32.36
C ILE A 1192 -23.92 -18.58 -32.86
#